data_AF-A0AA36IG55-F1
#
_entry.id   AF-A0AA36IG55-F1
#
_cell.length_a   1.000
_cell.length_b   1.000
_cell.length_c   1.000
_cell.angle_alpha   90.00
_cell.angle_beta   90.00
_cell.angle_gamma   90.00
#
_symmetry.space_group_name_H-M   'P 1'
#
loop_
_entity.id
_entity.type
_entity.pdbx_description
1 polymer ?
#
loop_
_entity_poly.entity_id
_entity_poly.type
_entity_poly.pdbx_seq_one_letter_code
_entity_poly.pdbx_strand_id
1 'polypeptide(L)'
;MAARFASLQVLLSPEVATRGFECGHSTAMANTASGFVAEGEAYNKILYVSKDRLQELKKKLTAGSDITAEEVKGMMYPEDMDDDAVLIPVDVSGEEEGFPTSCEDLLEKVGASGAAKAIVDAAEFFEKNKVKKFGNDQRPIPMTVGEWMSYMMADEGGAEENGEEEELEDDEEVSGDTETSRANSCRENEGPISKVSLPSSVRARRLQDSKVITNELDYASTSFSFTFKDDIEPPLQCQPNDCQPTATGIYAGVTVSQVELIIDPDTFNAPGAKLRLVRDEVDRAGANTGQCKYGSFQYGAHSSIVNTPWAADGAGTITTDGSMQAKTDPTTFIPLTFKMGGIYHICYSDDGTFDNGHSDIVPQRIEVYGIYDLRTECAEDEACLTKRPYNCFLRRQAYNNMEDTYDGTTSCVVDYSYEGAGYSGLPGRGSWTGAFATSYDTNGMVTSEVARTCGSADLFDFPASFLCNADTSCGAITDPRNPYIAPDATNQYSRMTIPAARPDLVGPEYKAYAVAVCYCPDFQRCDSYSPDYVQQVGLLYFFATKVCPNGFEAEADGCSLDFTGAAPQHRFALRVECPSTACAYAADSRVKVVQQAASNNLPSWDPMSGCGSAVHGINTLGMQVLPADDNPDVATMHGGMRQDYKIWNFKNSSSGLIYDTKTSGFQFRIKKTRLIGLVVAGFGCMCILGLLGVWSQFEIHLERRSLRKELRKEEHHAASKLAQVGMELWSEYRDDIHESHEAQMLMKILNTSYGTFEAKVKSTVDASSKQLGLDKEKAAKLADTLLHLVADQQQQGLKHTKRLVDHLVEVGKRAVPLEKAAEKEVMAEVKAEEKLLEEDRASGDALPQSQGGNHTELDDPLHGILEGFFWIFDDYE
;
A
#
# COMPACT_ATOMS: atom_id res chain seq x y z
N MET A 1 -0.33 55.10 -15.83
CA MET A 1 0.05 55.20 -14.40
C MET A 1 -0.38 53.89 -13.73
N ALA A 2 0.33 52.80 -14.07
CA ALA A 2 0.02 51.42 -13.66
C ALA A 2 1.22 50.52 -14.02
N ALA A 3 2.33 50.69 -13.30
CA ALA A 3 3.55 49.88 -13.38
C ALA A 3 4.46 50.24 -12.19
N ARG A 4 5.04 49.23 -11.52
CA ARG A 4 5.82 49.24 -10.26
C ARG A 4 5.04 48.85 -9.00
N PHE A 5 5.04 47.55 -8.69
CA PHE A 5 5.37 46.96 -7.38
C PHE A 5 5.31 45.43 -7.52
N ALA A 6 6.45 44.80 -7.80
CA ALA A 6 6.59 43.34 -7.99
C ALA A 6 8.08 42.93 -7.85
N SER A 7 8.68 43.18 -6.68
CA SER A 7 10.04 42.76 -6.32
C SER A 7 10.23 42.88 -4.80
N LEU A 8 10.19 41.73 -4.11
CA LEU A 8 10.55 41.37 -2.72
C LEU A 8 9.44 40.55 -2.07
N GLN A 9 9.64 39.22 -2.02
CA GLN A 9 9.20 38.39 -0.90
C GLN A 9 9.94 37.04 -0.95
N VAL A 10 10.94 36.91 -0.07
CA VAL A 10 11.70 35.68 0.25
C VAL A 10 11.97 35.78 1.75
N LEU A 11 11.71 34.69 2.48
CA LEU A 11 11.96 34.46 3.91
C LEU A 11 11.32 35.44 4.93
N LEU A 12 10.56 34.87 5.88
CA LEU A 12 10.64 35.14 7.33
C LEU A 12 9.54 34.35 8.08
N SER A 13 9.86 33.13 8.49
CA SER A 13 9.11 32.36 9.51
C SER A 13 9.84 32.49 10.86
N PRO A 14 9.13 32.68 11.98
CA PRO A 14 9.73 32.61 13.32
C PRO A 14 9.09 31.54 14.21
N GLU A 15 9.76 30.40 14.34
CA GLU A 15 9.56 29.45 15.45
C GLU A 15 10.43 29.85 16.67
N VAL A 16 10.05 29.36 17.86
CA VAL A 16 10.93 28.82 18.93
C VAL A 16 10.13 28.64 20.23
N ALA A 17 10.30 27.46 20.84
CA ALA A 17 9.93 27.08 22.22
C ALA A 17 8.43 27.14 22.61
N THR A 18 7.78 25.97 22.67
CA THR A 18 7.96 25.03 23.81
C THR A 18 7.42 23.63 23.45
N ARG A 19 8.29 22.63 23.28
CA ARG A 19 7.88 21.21 23.28
C ARG A 19 7.94 20.65 24.72
N GLY A 20 6.91 19.92 25.11
CA GLY A 20 7.00 18.88 26.15
C GLY A 20 6.74 17.55 25.46
N PHE A 21 7.40 16.47 25.89
CA PHE A 21 7.18 15.15 25.32
C PHE A 21 5.88 14.56 25.88
N GLU A 22 4.97 14.20 24.99
CA GLU A 22 3.86 13.27 25.26
C GLU A 22 4.27 11.91 24.66
N CYS A 23 4.19 10.83 25.44
CA CYS A 23 4.71 9.52 25.03
C CYS A 23 3.57 8.57 24.59
N GLY A 24 3.86 7.71 23.61
CA GLY A 24 2.92 6.72 23.10
C GLY A 24 2.44 5.71 24.16
N HIS A 25 1.24 5.15 23.95
CA HIS A 25 0.79 3.99 24.69
C HIS A 25 1.57 2.75 24.24
N SER A 26 2.31 2.11 25.14
CA SER A 26 2.95 0.82 24.86
C SER A 26 1.88 -0.23 24.51
N THR A 27 1.84 -0.63 23.24
CA THR A 27 1.02 -1.75 22.76
C THR A 27 1.59 -3.06 23.33
N ALA A 28 0.72 -3.86 23.95
CA ALA A 28 1.14 -5.01 24.75
C ALA A 28 1.36 -6.25 23.87
N MET A 29 2.61 -6.47 23.46
CA MET A 29 3.01 -7.50 22.51
C MET A 29 3.67 -8.73 23.17
N ALA A 30 3.62 -9.88 22.50
CA ALA A 30 4.39 -11.07 22.88
C ALA A 30 5.00 -11.81 21.68
N ASN A 31 6.32 -12.05 21.71
CA ASN A 31 6.95 -13.06 20.89
C ASN A 31 6.65 -14.46 21.46
N THR A 32 6.25 -15.41 20.61
CA THR A 32 5.86 -16.78 20.99
C THR A 32 6.56 -17.79 20.06
N ALA A 33 6.45 -19.09 20.34
CA ALA A 33 7.02 -20.10 19.43
C ALA A 33 6.30 -20.18 18.06
N SER A 34 5.17 -19.48 17.90
CA SER A 34 4.45 -19.29 16.63
C SER A 34 4.74 -17.95 15.96
N GLY A 35 5.66 -17.13 16.50
CA GLY A 35 5.92 -15.75 16.08
C GLY A 35 5.29 -14.71 17.02
N PHE A 36 5.31 -13.45 16.59
CA PHE A 36 4.81 -12.31 17.36
C PHE A 36 3.27 -12.24 17.33
N VAL A 37 2.68 -11.88 18.48
CA VAL A 37 1.24 -11.71 18.68
C VAL A 37 1.00 -10.39 19.40
N ALA A 38 0.26 -9.48 18.76
CA ALA A 38 -0.13 -8.18 19.32
C ALA A 38 -1.56 -8.17 19.90
N GLU A 39 -2.40 -9.15 19.55
CA GLU A 39 -3.80 -9.20 19.97
C GLU A 39 -4.07 -10.35 20.97
N GLY A 40 -4.67 -10.01 22.11
CA GLY A 40 -5.31 -10.97 23.02
C GLY A 40 -5.14 -10.61 24.49
N GLU A 41 -6.23 -10.72 25.26
CA GLU A 41 -6.28 -10.33 26.69
C GLU A 41 -5.19 -10.95 27.56
N ALA A 42 -4.76 -12.18 27.23
CA ALA A 42 -3.68 -12.87 27.93
C ALA A 42 -2.30 -12.20 27.75
N TYR A 43 -2.10 -11.48 26.64
CA TYR A 43 -0.89 -10.73 26.30
C TYR A 43 -0.96 -9.27 26.75
N ASN A 44 -2.16 -8.69 26.90
CA ASN A 44 -2.41 -7.32 27.40
C ASN A 44 -1.85 -7.00 28.82
N LYS A 45 -1.19 -7.97 29.47
CA LYS A 45 -0.50 -7.83 30.77
C LYS A 45 0.93 -8.40 30.75
N ILE A 46 1.51 -8.60 29.57
CA ILE A 46 2.91 -8.97 29.38
C ILE A 46 3.73 -7.71 29.07
N LEU A 47 4.83 -7.53 29.79
CA LEU A 47 5.85 -6.51 29.53
C LEU A 47 7.19 -7.20 29.28
N TYR A 48 8.04 -6.61 28.45
CA TYR A 48 9.41 -7.09 28.23
C TYR A 48 10.39 -6.20 28.99
N VAL A 49 11.34 -6.82 29.70
CA VAL A 49 12.34 -6.10 30.49
C VAL A 49 13.74 -6.67 30.29
N SER A 50 14.75 -5.82 30.45
CA SER A 50 16.16 -6.21 30.34
C SER A 50 16.52 -7.26 31.41
N LYS A 51 16.89 -8.45 30.96
CA LYS A 51 17.17 -9.64 31.79
C LYS A 51 18.30 -9.43 32.79
N ASP A 52 19.33 -8.68 32.40
CA ASP A 52 20.50 -8.47 33.25
C ASP A 52 20.30 -7.29 34.20
N ARG A 53 19.63 -6.21 33.76
CA ARG A 53 19.20 -5.10 34.64
C ARG A 53 18.23 -5.59 35.72
N LEU A 54 17.29 -6.48 35.39
CA LEU A 54 16.42 -7.15 36.37
C LEU A 54 17.22 -7.97 37.41
N GLN A 55 18.26 -8.69 36.97
CA GLN A 55 19.14 -9.43 37.90
C GLN A 55 19.96 -8.50 38.80
N GLU A 56 20.36 -7.32 38.33
CA GLU A 56 21.04 -6.33 39.16
C GLU A 56 20.11 -5.66 40.16
N LEU A 57 18.90 -5.28 39.74
CA LEU A 57 17.88 -4.75 40.65
C LEU A 57 17.48 -5.79 41.71
N LYS A 58 17.39 -7.08 41.36
CA LYS A 58 17.17 -8.15 42.34
C LYS A 58 18.32 -8.28 43.35
N LYS A 59 19.56 -8.00 42.97
CA LYS A 59 20.71 -7.90 43.90
C LYS A 59 20.63 -6.64 44.77
N LYS A 60 20.24 -5.47 44.22
CA LYS A 60 20.08 -4.21 44.96
C LYS A 60 18.94 -4.28 45.99
N LEU A 61 17.77 -4.79 45.60
CA LEU A 61 16.63 -5.05 46.49
C LEU A 61 17.01 -5.98 47.66
N THR A 62 17.75 -7.06 47.39
CA THR A 62 18.18 -8.00 48.45
C THR A 62 19.34 -7.49 49.30
N ALA A 63 20.13 -6.54 48.81
CA ALA A 63 21.13 -5.81 49.59
C ALA A 63 20.56 -4.66 50.42
N GLY A 64 19.33 -4.21 50.13
CA GLY A 64 18.75 -3.00 50.71
C GLY A 64 19.42 -1.70 50.24
N SER A 65 19.97 -1.71 49.02
CA SER A 65 20.52 -0.50 48.38
C SER A 65 19.40 0.40 47.86
N ASP A 66 19.63 1.71 47.90
CA ASP A 66 18.77 2.67 47.19
C ASP A 66 18.75 2.33 45.68
N ILE A 67 17.58 2.50 45.06
CA ILE A 67 17.32 2.25 43.64
C ILE A 67 16.83 3.58 43.03
N THR A 68 17.41 3.97 41.89
CA THR A 68 17.08 5.24 41.23
C THR A 68 15.97 5.09 40.19
N ALA A 69 15.35 6.20 39.79
CA ALA A 69 14.35 6.19 38.70
C ALA A 69 14.96 5.70 37.38
N GLU A 70 16.18 6.14 37.04
CA GLU A 70 16.86 5.76 35.80
C GLU A 70 17.20 4.26 35.74
N GLU A 71 17.49 3.64 36.88
CA GLU A 71 17.72 2.19 36.96
C GLU A 71 16.45 1.38 36.67
N VAL A 72 15.27 1.94 36.97
CA VAL A 72 13.96 1.35 36.60
C VAL A 72 13.63 1.64 35.14
N LYS A 73 13.85 2.88 34.66
CA LYS A 73 13.65 3.26 33.26
C LYS A 73 14.46 2.39 32.31
N GLY A 74 15.77 2.27 32.52
CA GLY A 74 16.63 1.41 31.69
C GLY A 74 16.29 -0.08 31.77
N MET A 75 15.52 -0.54 32.76
CA MET A 75 15.01 -1.92 32.77
C MET A 75 13.81 -2.11 31.82
N MET A 76 13.00 -1.06 31.61
CA MET A 76 11.80 -1.07 30.75
C MET A 76 12.07 -0.56 29.33
N TYR A 77 12.96 0.42 29.17
CA TYR A 77 13.41 0.98 27.88
C TYR A 77 14.86 0.54 27.65
N PRO A 78 15.11 -0.43 26.76
CA PRO A 78 16.45 -0.99 26.53
C PRO A 78 17.21 -0.29 25.39
N GLU A 79 16.87 0.96 25.07
CA GLU A 79 17.40 1.73 23.93
C GLU A 79 18.92 1.97 23.99
N ASP A 80 19.52 1.91 25.19
CA ASP A 80 20.96 2.02 25.44
C ASP A 80 21.65 0.66 25.63
N MET A 81 21.08 -0.43 25.09
CA MET A 81 21.63 -1.78 25.10
C MET A 81 21.95 -2.28 23.68
N ASP A 82 22.97 -3.13 23.56
CA ASP A 82 23.33 -3.77 22.29
C ASP A 82 22.18 -4.64 21.74
N ASP A 83 22.05 -4.73 20.40
CA ASP A 83 20.97 -5.45 19.71
C ASP A 83 20.80 -6.91 20.17
N ASP A 84 21.88 -7.58 20.60
CA ASP A 84 21.89 -8.98 21.04
C ASP A 84 21.56 -9.17 22.54
N ALA A 85 21.37 -8.07 23.28
CA ALA A 85 20.94 -8.10 24.67
C ALA A 85 19.55 -8.73 24.80
N VAL A 86 19.33 -9.52 25.85
CA VAL A 86 18.12 -10.35 25.98
C VAL A 86 17.08 -9.67 26.86
N LEU A 87 15.90 -9.45 26.29
CA LEU A 87 14.69 -9.08 27.01
C LEU A 87 13.91 -10.34 27.42
N ILE A 88 13.25 -10.28 28.58
CA ILE A 88 12.42 -11.38 29.10
C ILE A 88 11.00 -10.88 29.41
N PRO A 89 9.97 -11.69 29.10
CA PRO A 89 8.59 -11.36 29.45
C PRO A 89 8.34 -11.48 30.96
N VAL A 90 7.61 -10.52 31.51
CA VAL A 90 7.07 -10.49 32.87
C VAL A 90 5.56 -10.28 32.82
N ASP A 91 4.83 -10.78 33.82
CA ASP A 91 3.35 -10.82 33.79
C ASP A 91 2.77 -10.03 34.96
N VAL A 92 2.24 -8.84 34.66
CA VAL A 92 1.67 -7.92 35.65
C VAL A 92 0.21 -8.22 35.98
N SER A 93 -0.38 -9.31 35.46
CA SER A 93 -1.72 -9.75 35.89
C SER A 93 -1.75 -10.40 37.28
N GLY A 94 -0.65 -10.33 38.04
CA GLY A 94 -0.58 -10.70 39.46
C GLY A 94 -0.74 -9.53 40.43
N GLU A 95 -0.76 -8.30 39.93
CA GLU A 95 -0.90 -7.05 40.70
C GLU A 95 -2.37 -6.57 40.75
N GLU A 96 -2.65 -5.55 41.56
CA GLU A 96 -4.02 -5.02 41.72
C GLU A 96 -4.57 -4.36 40.45
N GLU A 97 -5.89 -4.40 40.29
CA GLU A 97 -6.60 -3.89 39.12
C GLU A 97 -6.42 -2.37 38.98
N GLY A 98 -5.72 -1.95 37.92
CA GLY A 98 -5.23 -0.58 37.75
C GLY A 98 -3.72 -0.40 37.88
N PHE A 99 -2.94 -1.49 38.01
CA PHE A 99 -1.47 -1.44 37.91
C PHE A 99 -1.01 -0.73 36.62
N PRO A 100 -0.16 0.30 36.71
CA PRO A 100 0.25 1.10 35.56
C PRO A 100 1.20 0.35 34.63
N THR A 101 1.04 0.58 33.31
CA THR A 101 1.89 -0.01 32.27
C THR A 101 2.99 0.94 31.78
N SER A 102 2.82 2.27 31.93
CA SER A 102 3.87 3.27 31.72
C SER A 102 4.88 3.29 32.87
N CYS A 103 6.16 3.57 32.58
CA CYS A 103 7.20 3.67 33.60
C CYS A 103 6.99 4.88 34.51
N GLU A 104 6.50 5.99 33.94
CA GLU A 104 6.23 7.27 34.59
C GLU A 104 5.19 7.13 35.69
N ASP A 105 4.01 6.58 35.38
CA ASP A 105 2.97 6.28 36.36
C ASP A 105 3.45 5.32 37.45
N LEU A 106 4.24 4.30 37.08
CA LEU A 106 4.79 3.34 38.03
C LEU A 106 5.76 4.03 39.01
N LEU A 107 6.62 4.90 38.50
CA LEU A 107 7.54 5.71 39.30
C LEU A 107 6.83 6.76 40.16
N GLU A 108 5.75 7.38 39.69
CA GLU A 108 4.96 8.31 40.49
C GLU A 108 4.15 7.60 41.59
N LYS A 109 3.46 6.50 41.25
CA LYS A 109 2.52 5.81 42.16
C LYS A 109 3.21 4.99 43.25
N VAL A 110 4.32 4.32 42.95
CA VAL A 110 5.01 3.43 43.91
C VAL A 110 6.50 3.76 44.16
N GLY A 111 7.09 4.71 43.40
CA GLY A 111 8.50 5.08 43.53
C GLY A 111 9.46 4.01 43.02
N ALA A 112 10.72 4.40 42.75
CA ALA A 112 11.71 3.51 42.11
C ALA A 112 11.91 2.15 42.82
N SER A 113 11.98 2.14 44.16
CA SER A 113 12.10 0.88 44.93
C SER A 113 10.82 0.03 44.92
N GLY A 114 9.64 0.65 44.83
CA GLY A 114 8.37 -0.06 44.67
C GLY A 114 8.21 -0.64 43.27
N ALA A 115 8.52 0.15 42.25
CA ALA A 115 8.53 -0.22 40.84
C ALA A 115 9.47 -1.41 40.56
N ALA A 116 10.72 -1.31 41.00
CA ALA A 116 11.70 -2.40 40.86
C ALA A 116 11.25 -3.68 41.58
N LYS A 117 10.59 -3.57 42.74
CA LYS A 117 10.04 -4.74 43.45
C LYS A 117 8.88 -5.36 42.68
N ALA A 118 7.90 -4.57 42.22
CA ALA A 118 6.75 -5.06 41.48
C ALA A 118 7.16 -5.78 40.19
N ILE A 119 8.13 -5.24 39.45
CA ILE A 119 8.64 -5.89 38.22
C ILE A 119 9.39 -7.21 38.54
N VAL A 120 10.11 -7.28 39.66
CA VAL A 120 10.75 -8.54 40.12
C VAL A 120 9.72 -9.58 40.59
N ASP A 121 8.65 -9.15 41.25
CA ASP A 121 7.55 -10.02 41.69
C ASP A 121 6.71 -10.51 40.48
N ALA A 122 6.44 -9.64 39.49
CA ALA A 122 5.79 -9.98 38.22
C ALA A 122 6.62 -10.93 37.35
N ALA A 123 7.95 -10.80 37.34
CA ALA A 123 8.85 -11.77 36.70
C ALA A 123 8.75 -13.15 37.36
N GLU A 124 8.70 -13.20 38.69
CA GLU A 124 8.45 -14.46 39.40
C GLU A 124 7.03 -15.01 39.19
N PHE A 125 6.03 -14.13 39.04
CA PHE A 125 4.64 -14.52 38.76
C PHE A 125 4.53 -15.19 37.38
N PHE A 126 5.17 -14.62 36.35
CA PHE A 126 5.27 -15.23 35.02
C PHE A 126 5.92 -16.62 35.09
N GLU A 127 7.10 -16.75 35.72
CA GLU A 127 7.76 -18.07 35.86
C GLU A 127 6.87 -19.12 36.54
N LYS A 128 6.06 -18.73 37.53
CA LYS A 128 5.14 -19.62 38.25
C LYS A 128 3.87 -19.98 37.46
N ASN A 129 3.40 -19.12 36.56
CA ASN A 129 2.09 -19.26 35.91
C ASN A 129 2.12 -19.47 34.38
N LYS A 130 3.26 -19.26 33.70
CA LYS A 130 3.39 -19.42 32.23
C LYS A 130 3.05 -20.81 31.68
N VAL A 131 3.02 -21.84 32.53
CA VAL A 131 2.62 -23.22 32.18
C VAL A 131 1.11 -23.45 32.33
N LYS A 132 0.40 -22.56 33.03
CA LYS A 132 -1.07 -22.59 33.21
C LYS A 132 -1.80 -21.62 32.29
N LYS A 133 -1.25 -20.41 32.11
CA LYS A 133 -1.88 -19.29 31.38
C LYS A 133 -1.72 -19.38 29.86
N PHE A 134 -0.68 -20.06 29.37
CA PHE A 134 -0.34 -20.14 27.94
C PHE A 134 -0.10 -21.57 27.48
N GLY A 135 -0.48 -21.84 26.22
CA GLY A 135 -0.09 -23.05 25.48
C GLY A 135 1.44 -23.21 25.38
N ASN A 136 1.90 -24.36 24.88
CA ASN A 136 3.34 -24.59 24.71
C ASN A 136 3.94 -23.80 23.53
N ASP A 137 3.10 -23.49 22.56
CA ASP A 137 3.33 -22.64 21.40
C ASP A 137 3.09 -21.15 21.72
N GLN A 138 1.94 -20.84 22.33
CA GLN A 138 1.48 -19.49 22.72
C GLN A 138 2.24 -18.84 23.88
N ARG A 139 3.24 -19.51 24.48
CA ARG A 139 3.95 -18.97 25.64
C ARG A 139 4.87 -17.81 25.20
N PRO A 140 4.82 -16.63 25.87
CA PRO A 140 5.81 -15.59 25.66
C PRO A 140 7.25 -16.12 25.88
N ILE A 141 8.13 -15.90 24.92
CA ILE A 141 9.55 -16.30 24.95
C ILE A 141 10.46 -15.07 25.06
N PRO A 142 11.70 -15.22 25.58
CA PRO A 142 12.70 -14.15 25.50
C PRO A 142 12.96 -13.73 24.05
N MET A 143 13.26 -12.45 23.86
CA MET A 143 13.62 -11.83 22.56
C MET A 143 14.91 -11.03 22.74
N THR A 144 15.53 -10.60 21.64
CA THR A 144 16.64 -9.64 21.67
C THR A 144 16.15 -8.18 21.60
N VAL A 145 17.02 -7.21 21.88
CA VAL A 145 16.70 -5.78 21.75
C VAL A 145 16.47 -5.40 20.28
N GLY A 146 17.29 -5.89 19.36
CA GLY A 146 17.11 -5.65 17.92
C GLY A 146 15.79 -6.25 17.38
N GLU A 147 15.39 -7.42 17.89
CA GLU A 147 14.05 -7.98 17.61
C GLU A 147 12.93 -7.05 18.14
N TRP A 148 13.05 -6.55 19.37
CA TRP A 148 12.03 -5.67 19.98
C TRP A 148 11.91 -4.32 19.25
N MET A 149 13.03 -3.65 18.98
CA MET A 149 13.07 -2.37 18.24
C MET A 149 12.44 -2.50 16.85
N SER A 150 12.73 -3.60 16.14
CA SER A 150 12.18 -3.88 14.81
C SER A 150 10.65 -3.94 14.79
N TYR A 151 10.00 -4.27 15.92
CA TYR A 151 8.53 -4.26 16.04
C TYR A 151 7.98 -2.92 16.53
N MET A 152 8.64 -2.23 17.48
CA MET A 152 8.22 -0.88 17.88
C MET A 152 8.21 0.09 16.68
N MET A 153 9.27 0.07 15.88
CA MET A 153 9.40 0.89 14.66
C MET A 153 8.41 0.50 13.54
N ALA A 154 7.78 -0.69 13.62
CA ALA A 154 6.79 -1.14 12.65
C ALA A 154 5.35 -0.71 13.00
N ASP A 155 5.06 -0.46 14.29
CA ASP A 155 3.73 -0.05 14.79
C ASP A 155 3.59 1.49 14.77
N GLU A 156 4.65 2.22 15.16
CA GLU A 156 4.65 3.70 15.21
C GLU A 156 4.76 4.38 13.82
N GLY A 157 5.11 3.63 12.76
CA GLY A 157 5.11 4.13 11.37
C GLY A 157 3.72 4.44 10.79
N GLY A 158 2.67 4.41 11.60
CA GLY A 158 1.26 4.50 11.20
C GLY A 158 0.57 5.87 11.32
N ALA A 159 1.21 6.92 11.87
CA ALA A 159 0.55 8.24 12.06
C ALA A 159 1.47 9.49 12.05
N GLU A 160 1.20 10.38 11.09
CA GLU A 160 1.39 11.86 11.13
C GLU A 160 2.63 12.52 11.78
N GLU A 161 3.85 12.23 11.32
CA GLU A 161 4.94 13.24 11.19
C GLU A 161 5.56 13.10 9.79
N ASN A 162 5.90 14.13 9.00
CA ASN A 162 6.04 15.58 9.19
C ASN A 162 7.30 16.08 9.95
N GLY A 163 8.46 15.69 9.43
CA GLY A 163 9.72 16.44 9.53
C GLY A 163 10.42 16.50 8.16
N GLU A 164 11.25 17.49 7.79
CA GLU A 164 11.79 18.70 8.46
C GLU A 164 12.51 18.48 9.82
N GLU A 165 13.70 19.07 10.09
CA GLU A 165 14.66 19.76 9.19
C GLU A 165 15.60 18.72 8.55
N GLU A 166 16.94 18.63 8.64
CA GLU A 166 18.06 19.48 9.09
C GLU A 166 19.16 19.42 8.00
N GLU A 167 19.89 20.51 7.76
CA GLU A 167 21.20 20.49 7.07
C GLU A 167 22.33 20.46 8.11
N LEU A 168 23.33 19.58 7.95
CA LEU A 168 24.53 19.57 8.80
C LEU A 168 25.64 20.45 8.19
N GLU A 169 25.72 21.71 8.62
CA GLU A 169 26.91 22.55 8.38
C GLU A 169 27.97 22.39 9.51
N ASP A 170 29.23 22.48 9.09
CA ASP A 170 30.49 22.22 9.82
C ASP A 170 30.66 22.87 11.21
N ASP A 171 31.44 22.19 12.09
CA ASP A 171 32.68 22.78 12.64
C ASP A 171 33.59 21.74 13.35
N GLU A 172 34.83 21.57 12.89
CA GLU A 172 36.08 21.71 13.70
C GLU A 172 37.36 21.37 12.90
N GLU A 173 38.34 22.29 12.91
CA GLU A 173 39.66 22.08 12.31
C GLU A 173 40.57 21.17 13.16
N VAL A 174 41.07 20.07 12.58
CA VAL A 174 42.21 19.31 13.17
C VAL A 174 43.39 19.25 12.19
N SER A 175 44.37 20.13 12.41
CA SER A 175 45.64 20.14 11.67
C SER A 175 46.58 19.02 12.17
N GLY A 176 46.97 18.12 11.25
CA GLY A 176 47.70 16.88 11.56
C GLY A 176 49.01 16.70 10.79
N ASP A 177 50.01 17.56 11.04
CA ASP A 177 51.35 17.44 10.45
C ASP A 177 52.00 16.06 10.74
N THR A 178 52.20 15.23 9.70
CA THR A 178 53.10 14.07 9.76
C THR A 178 53.89 13.85 8.47
N GLU A 179 54.98 14.60 8.30
CA GLU A 179 56.06 14.20 7.39
C GLU A 179 56.58 12.80 7.76
N THR A 180 56.45 11.82 6.86
CA THR A 180 57.30 10.61 6.90
C THR A 180 57.87 10.28 5.53
N SER A 181 58.94 11.00 5.18
CA SER A 181 59.80 10.64 4.05
C SER A 181 60.34 9.21 4.21
N ARG A 182 60.16 8.34 3.21
CA ARG A 182 60.83 7.03 3.19
C ARG A 182 61.36 6.64 1.81
N ALA A 183 62.61 7.00 1.56
CA ALA A 183 63.34 6.56 0.39
C ALA A 183 63.70 5.07 0.48
N ASN A 184 63.57 4.35 -0.65
CA ASN A 184 64.52 3.36 -1.13
C ASN A 184 64.32 3.24 -2.65
N SER A 185 65.31 3.44 -3.52
CA SER A 185 66.68 2.87 -3.59
C SER A 185 66.73 1.51 -4.29
N CYS A 186 66.65 1.53 -5.62
CA CYS A 186 67.19 0.48 -6.49
C CYS A 186 68.13 1.10 -7.54
N ARG A 187 69.44 1.04 -7.27
CA ARG A 187 70.48 0.95 -8.31
C ARG A 187 70.36 -0.46 -8.93
N GLU A 188 70.91 -0.82 -10.09
CA GLU A 188 71.98 -0.20 -10.90
C GLU A 188 71.93 -0.78 -12.32
N ASN A 189 72.43 -0.04 -13.33
CA ASN A 189 73.30 -0.55 -14.42
C ASN A 189 73.44 0.47 -15.55
N GLU A 190 74.62 1.07 -15.71
CA GLU A 190 74.99 1.80 -16.93
C GLU A 190 75.69 0.88 -17.94
N GLY A 191 75.40 1.07 -19.24
CA GLY A 191 76.12 0.44 -20.35
C GLY A 191 76.47 1.50 -21.42
N PRO A 192 77.75 1.88 -21.60
CA PRO A 192 78.09 3.06 -22.41
C PRO A 192 78.29 2.74 -23.90
N ILE A 193 77.60 3.47 -24.79
CA ILE A 193 77.86 3.44 -26.24
C ILE A 193 78.02 4.86 -26.82
N SER A 194 79.10 5.01 -27.59
CA SER A 194 79.59 6.13 -28.40
C SER A 194 78.71 7.37 -28.63
N LYS A 195 79.29 8.54 -28.33
CA LYS A 195 78.83 9.86 -28.83
C LYS A 195 79.09 9.99 -30.33
N VAL A 196 78.05 10.27 -31.12
CA VAL A 196 78.16 10.77 -32.50
C VAL A 196 77.56 12.16 -32.56
N SER A 197 78.34 13.17 -32.96
CA SER A 197 77.90 14.57 -33.03
C SER A 197 77.22 14.87 -34.37
N LEU A 198 75.93 15.22 -34.33
CA LEU A 198 75.18 15.73 -35.49
C LEU A 198 74.96 17.26 -35.40
N PRO A 199 74.82 17.96 -36.54
CA PRO A 199 74.88 19.42 -36.59
C PRO A 199 73.63 20.14 -36.06
N SER A 200 73.83 21.35 -35.55
CA SER A 200 72.89 22.12 -34.74
C SER A 200 71.58 22.56 -35.42
N SER A 201 71.44 22.41 -36.74
CA SER A 201 70.33 22.97 -37.53
C SER A 201 69.04 22.15 -37.51
N VAL A 202 69.07 20.89 -37.05
CA VAL A 202 67.89 20.00 -37.02
C VAL A 202 67.06 20.16 -35.73
N ARG A 203 67.66 20.73 -34.67
CA ARG A 203 67.08 20.71 -33.31
C ARG A 203 65.78 21.51 -33.13
N ALA A 204 65.48 22.43 -34.06
CA ALA A 204 64.28 23.27 -34.02
C ALA A 204 63.05 22.71 -34.76
N ARG A 205 63.14 21.53 -35.39
CA ARG A 205 61.99 20.85 -36.03
C ARG A 205 61.60 19.51 -35.41
N ARG A 206 62.37 18.99 -34.44
CA ARG A 206 62.17 17.66 -33.86
C ARG A 206 61.48 17.65 -32.49
N LEU A 207 60.77 18.73 -32.15
CA LEU A 207 59.99 18.90 -30.92
C LEU A 207 58.49 19.16 -31.20
N GLN A 208 58.05 18.99 -32.45
CA GLN A 208 56.62 19.01 -32.83
C GLN A 208 56.11 17.64 -33.30
N ASP A 209 56.98 16.79 -33.88
CA ASP A 209 56.60 15.50 -34.47
C ASP A 209 56.46 14.33 -33.45
N SER A 210 56.32 14.61 -32.16
CA SER A 210 56.08 13.60 -31.12
C SER A 210 55.53 14.20 -29.82
N LYS A 211 54.40 14.93 -29.90
CA LYS A 211 53.44 14.81 -28.80
C LYS A 211 52.91 13.38 -28.85
N VAL A 212 53.06 12.65 -27.74
CA VAL A 212 52.39 11.36 -27.60
C VAL A 212 50.92 11.69 -27.46
N ILE A 213 50.10 11.24 -28.41
CA ILE A 213 48.65 11.18 -28.20
C ILE A 213 48.47 10.10 -27.15
N THR A 214 48.25 10.52 -25.91
CA THR A 214 47.84 9.63 -24.84
C THR A 214 46.34 9.47 -24.95
N ASN A 215 45.86 8.23 -25.06
CA ASN A 215 44.43 7.94 -24.97
C ASN A 215 43.87 8.16 -23.55
N GLU A 216 44.77 8.49 -22.61
CA GLU A 216 44.47 8.96 -21.27
C GLU A 216 43.91 10.39 -21.25
N LEU A 217 42.71 10.55 -20.67
CA LEU A 217 42.12 11.86 -20.34
C LEU A 217 42.79 12.46 -19.09
N ASP A 218 42.97 13.79 -19.08
CA ASP A 218 43.34 14.53 -17.88
C ASP A 218 42.09 14.95 -17.10
N TYR A 219 42.00 14.47 -15.86
CA TYR A 219 40.84 14.62 -14.99
C TYR A 219 40.68 16.06 -14.48
N ALA A 220 41.77 16.85 -14.44
CA ALA A 220 41.75 18.23 -13.95
C ALA A 220 41.31 19.26 -15.01
N SER A 221 41.34 18.89 -16.30
CA SER A 221 41.03 19.78 -17.43
C SER A 221 39.81 19.36 -18.24
N THR A 222 39.28 18.15 -18.00
CA THR A 222 38.06 17.65 -18.67
C THR A 222 36.80 18.23 -18.01
N SER A 223 36.02 19.03 -18.75
CA SER A 223 34.71 19.54 -18.32
C SER A 223 33.58 19.02 -19.20
N PHE A 224 32.35 19.05 -18.68
CA PHE A 224 31.25 18.30 -19.26
C PHE A 224 29.91 19.01 -19.09
N SER A 225 29.02 18.95 -20.10
CA SER A 225 27.69 19.53 -19.98
C SER A 225 26.62 18.83 -20.82
N PHE A 226 25.39 18.91 -20.32
CA PHE A 226 24.17 18.45 -20.98
C PHE A 226 23.24 19.63 -21.28
N THR A 227 22.66 19.62 -22.48
CA THR A 227 21.54 20.50 -22.86
C THR A 227 20.29 19.63 -23.04
N PHE A 228 19.18 20.04 -22.46
CA PHE A 228 17.87 19.38 -22.64
C PHE A 228 17.11 19.97 -23.83
N LYS A 229 16.10 19.26 -24.34
CA LYS A 229 15.48 19.58 -25.64
C LYS A 229 14.56 20.79 -25.66
N ASP A 230 13.91 21.08 -24.54
CA ASP A 230 12.76 21.97 -24.51
C ASP A 230 12.98 23.25 -23.66
N ASP A 231 14.24 23.59 -23.37
CA ASP A 231 14.70 24.76 -22.58
C ASP A 231 14.05 24.93 -21.18
N ILE A 232 13.45 23.85 -20.65
CA ILE A 232 12.73 23.83 -19.35
C ILE A 232 13.65 24.14 -18.16
N GLU A 233 14.94 23.80 -18.29
CA GLU A 233 15.97 24.01 -17.27
C GLU A 233 17.22 24.67 -17.88
N PRO A 234 18.01 25.41 -17.09
CA PRO A 234 19.36 25.77 -17.53
C PRO A 234 20.17 24.49 -17.85
N PRO A 235 21.05 24.52 -18.86
CA PRO A 235 21.88 23.36 -19.19
C PRO A 235 22.74 22.97 -17.98
N LEU A 236 22.79 21.67 -17.68
CA LEU A 236 23.60 21.14 -16.58
C LEU A 236 25.08 21.24 -16.98
N GLN A 237 25.80 22.22 -16.40
CA GLN A 237 27.20 22.49 -16.72
C GLN A 237 28.10 22.09 -15.56
N CYS A 238 28.85 21.00 -15.74
CA CYS A 238 29.92 20.60 -14.82
C CYS A 238 31.26 21.18 -15.26
N GLN A 239 31.67 22.26 -14.60
CA GLN A 239 33.08 22.66 -14.58
C GLN A 239 33.89 21.65 -13.73
N PRO A 240 35.21 21.48 -13.97
CA PRO A 240 36.01 20.44 -13.32
C PRO A 240 36.12 20.58 -11.79
N ASN A 241 35.85 21.78 -11.25
CA ASN A 241 35.90 22.08 -9.82
C ASN A 241 34.52 22.28 -9.17
N ASP A 242 33.47 22.54 -9.97
CA ASP A 242 32.18 23.00 -9.45
C ASP A 242 31.17 21.85 -9.30
N CYS A 243 31.27 20.80 -10.13
CA CYS A 243 30.57 19.55 -9.86
C CYS A 243 31.39 18.69 -8.89
N GLN A 244 30.81 18.47 -7.71
CA GLN A 244 30.97 17.23 -6.95
C GLN A 244 30.92 16.02 -7.92
N PRO A 245 31.63 14.90 -7.66
CA PRO A 245 32.07 13.95 -8.70
C PRO A 245 30.98 13.18 -9.49
N THR A 246 29.70 13.45 -9.22
CA THR A 246 28.55 12.87 -9.92
C THR A 246 27.62 13.99 -10.40
N ALA A 247 27.34 14.04 -11.70
CA ALA A 247 26.32 14.90 -12.29
C ALA A 247 24.93 14.30 -11.99
N THR A 248 24.08 15.05 -11.29
CA THR A 248 22.73 14.66 -10.86
C THR A 248 21.65 15.47 -11.58
N GLY A 249 20.36 15.26 -11.27
CA GLY A 249 19.25 16.00 -11.88
C GLY A 249 18.95 15.60 -13.33
N ILE A 250 19.31 14.38 -13.72
CA ILE A 250 18.99 13.80 -15.03
C ILE A 250 17.95 12.71 -14.82
N TYR A 251 17.00 12.59 -15.73
CA TYR A 251 15.79 11.80 -15.53
C TYR A 251 15.60 10.76 -16.63
N ALA A 252 15.32 9.51 -16.25
CA ALA A 252 14.96 8.47 -17.20
C ALA A 252 13.66 8.84 -17.94
N GLY A 253 13.62 8.62 -19.25
CA GLY A 253 12.58 9.08 -20.17
C GLY A 253 12.84 10.47 -20.77
N VAL A 254 13.56 11.36 -20.08
CA VAL A 254 13.92 12.69 -20.62
C VAL A 254 14.95 12.56 -21.75
N THR A 255 14.82 13.42 -22.74
CA THR A 255 15.66 13.43 -23.95
C THR A 255 16.61 14.62 -23.96
N VAL A 256 17.91 14.32 -23.86
CA VAL A 256 19.03 15.25 -23.91
C VAL A 256 19.32 15.64 -25.37
N SER A 257 19.26 16.94 -25.65
CA SER A 257 19.38 17.54 -26.99
C SER A 257 20.81 17.89 -27.41
N GLN A 258 21.74 17.92 -26.44
CA GLN A 258 23.15 18.07 -26.72
C GLN A 258 23.98 17.46 -25.59
N VAL A 259 25.06 16.79 -25.97
CA VAL A 259 26.13 16.36 -25.06
C VAL A 259 27.40 17.09 -25.49
N GLU A 260 28.08 17.76 -24.56
CA GLU A 260 29.32 18.49 -24.84
C GLU A 260 30.37 18.20 -23.78
N LEU A 261 31.37 17.43 -24.19
CA LEU A 261 32.58 17.12 -23.42
C LEU A 261 33.72 17.99 -23.95
N ILE A 262 34.35 18.76 -23.07
CA ILE A 262 35.45 19.69 -23.39
C ILE A 262 36.74 19.12 -22.79
N ILE A 263 37.72 18.87 -23.66
CA ILE A 263 39.01 18.28 -23.31
C ILE A 263 40.11 19.29 -23.68
N ASP A 264 41.23 19.30 -22.96
CA ASP A 264 42.34 20.22 -23.21
C ASP A 264 42.77 20.20 -24.69
N PRO A 265 42.83 21.36 -25.36
CA PRO A 265 43.12 21.47 -26.79
C PRO A 265 44.48 20.90 -27.20
N ASP A 266 45.43 20.82 -26.28
CA ASP A 266 46.83 20.60 -26.58
C ASP A 266 47.20 19.10 -26.60
N THR A 267 46.28 18.19 -26.25
CA THR A 267 46.49 16.74 -26.16
C THR A 267 45.77 15.89 -27.22
N PHE A 268 44.66 16.37 -27.79
CA PHE A 268 43.70 15.53 -28.51
C PHE A 268 43.46 16.00 -29.96
N ASN A 269 43.47 15.05 -30.92
CA ASN A 269 43.00 15.24 -32.29
C ASN A 269 42.76 13.86 -32.95
N ALA A 270 41.53 13.37 -32.84
CA ALA A 270 41.19 11.98 -33.11
C ALA A 270 40.01 11.86 -34.10
N PRO A 271 40.28 11.92 -35.43
CA PRO A 271 39.24 11.92 -36.47
C PRO A 271 38.65 10.51 -36.64
N GLY A 272 37.65 10.21 -35.83
CA GLY A 272 37.04 8.89 -35.67
C GLY A 272 36.44 8.66 -34.28
N ALA A 273 36.79 9.53 -33.33
CA ALA A 273 36.41 9.41 -31.93
C ALA A 273 34.91 9.35 -31.67
N LYS A 274 34.56 8.67 -30.58
CA LYS A 274 33.18 8.40 -30.16
C LYS A 274 33.01 8.41 -28.65
N LEU A 275 31.76 8.64 -28.22
CA LEU A 275 31.30 8.49 -26.85
C LEU A 275 30.28 7.33 -26.77
N ARG A 276 30.40 6.45 -25.77
CA ARG A 276 29.41 5.39 -25.47
C ARG A 276 29.13 5.39 -23.98
N LEU A 277 27.90 5.09 -23.55
CA LEU A 277 27.63 4.94 -22.12
C LEU A 277 27.98 3.54 -21.62
N VAL A 278 28.44 3.51 -20.39
CA VAL A 278 28.67 2.31 -19.58
C VAL A 278 28.15 2.54 -18.16
N ARG A 279 28.05 1.48 -17.37
CA ARG A 279 27.67 1.58 -15.95
C ARG A 279 28.86 1.99 -15.08
N ASP A 280 28.56 2.38 -13.84
CA ASP A 280 29.51 2.74 -12.79
C ASP A 280 30.59 1.67 -12.51
N GLU A 281 30.34 0.38 -12.82
CA GLU A 281 31.33 -0.69 -12.58
C GLU A 281 32.47 -0.75 -13.61
N VAL A 282 32.43 0.03 -14.70
CA VAL A 282 33.61 0.22 -15.56
C VAL A 282 34.52 1.22 -14.88
N ASP A 283 35.65 0.75 -14.33
CA ASP A 283 36.72 1.65 -13.91
C ASP A 283 37.67 1.99 -15.08
N ARG A 284 38.65 2.84 -14.82
CA ARG A 284 39.66 3.26 -15.79
C ARG A 284 40.48 2.11 -16.39
N ALA A 285 40.76 1.06 -15.63
CA ALA A 285 41.44 -0.14 -16.12
C ALA A 285 40.47 -1.05 -16.90
N GLY A 286 39.20 -1.11 -16.52
CA GLY A 286 38.11 -1.73 -17.26
C GLY A 286 37.94 -1.14 -18.65
N ALA A 287 37.89 0.19 -18.75
CA ALA A 287 37.86 0.92 -20.01
C ALA A 287 39.05 0.54 -20.91
N ASN A 288 40.27 0.71 -20.40
CA ASN A 288 41.51 0.35 -21.11
C ASN A 288 41.61 -1.15 -21.48
N THR A 289 40.89 -2.03 -20.80
CA THR A 289 40.81 -3.48 -21.14
C THR A 289 39.61 -3.85 -22.01
N GLY A 290 38.92 -2.87 -22.59
CA GLY A 290 37.87 -3.08 -23.60
C GLY A 290 36.47 -3.31 -23.03
N GLN A 291 36.23 -3.08 -21.74
CA GLN A 291 34.86 -3.18 -21.17
C GLN A 291 33.91 -2.15 -21.79
N CYS A 292 34.43 -1.03 -22.30
CA CYS A 292 33.71 -0.05 -23.11
C CYS A 292 33.12 -0.63 -24.41
N LYS A 293 33.52 -1.82 -24.87
CA LYS A 293 33.06 -2.40 -26.13
C LYS A 293 31.62 -2.93 -26.07
N TYR A 294 30.90 -2.84 -27.18
CA TYR A 294 29.57 -3.44 -27.31
C TYR A 294 29.63 -4.97 -27.17
N GLY A 295 28.63 -5.56 -26.51
CA GLY A 295 28.62 -6.99 -26.14
C GLY A 295 29.29 -7.32 -24.80
N SER A 296 29.93 -6.35 -24.13
CA SER A 296 30.39 -6.49 -22.74
C SER A 296 29.21 -6.41 -21.75
N PHE A 297 28.31 -7.40 -21.80
CA PHE A 297 26.96 -7.30 -21.21
C PHE A 297 26.89 -7.01 -19.71
N GLN A 298 27.91 -7.41 -18.95
CA GLN A 298 28.00 -7.14 -17.51
C GLN A 298 28.26 -5.66 -17.16
N TYR A 299 28.83 -4.87 -18.09
CA TYR A 299 29.43 -3.56 -17.78
C TYR A 299 28.96 -2.41 -18.71
N GLY A 300 28.77 -2.68 -20.00
CA GLY A 300 28.33 -1.66 -20.96
C GLY A 300 26.84 -1.33 -20.84
N ALA A 301 26.43 -0.12 -21.22
CA ALA A 301 25.01 0.20 -21.33
C ALA A 301 24.41 -0.49 -22.57
N HIS A 302 23.22 -1.08 -22.43
CA HIS A 302 22.50 -1.76 -23.50
C HIS A 302 21.43 -0.87 -24.10
N SER A 303 20.87 -1.31 -25.22
CA SER A 303 19.79 -0.59 -25.89
C SER A 303 18.49 -0.54 -25.06
N SER A 304 18.41 -1.30 -23.97
CA SER A 304 17.38 -1.20 -22.93
C SER A 304 17.63 -0.11 -21.89
N ILE A 305 18.89 0.32 -21.71
CA ILE A 305 19.36 1.33 -20.74
C ILE A 305 19.40 2.73 -21.38
N VAL A 306 19.98 2.85 -22.58
CA VAL A 306 19.96 4.08 -23.40
C VAL A 306 19.65 3.73 -24.85
N ASN A 307 19.28 4.71 -25.67
CA ASN A 307 19.05 4.48 -27.10
C ASN A 307 20.35 4.25 -27.90
N THR A 308 20.25 3.49 -28.98
CA THR A 308 21.26 3.44 -30.05
C THR A 308 21.43 4.85 -30.65
N PRO A 309 22.67 5.35 -30.89
CA PRO A 309 23.95 4.63 -30.88
C PRO A 309 24.68 4.61 -29.52
N TRP A 310 24.20 5.34 -28.51
CA TRP A 310 24.86 5.48 -27.19
C TRP A 310 25.07 4.17 -26.44
N ALA A 311 24.21 3.18 -26.68
CA ALA A 311 24.33 1.82 -26.18
C ALA A 311 25.25 0.91 -27.02
N ALA A 312 25.41 1.19 -28.32
CA ALA A 312 25.96 0.26 -29.30
C ALA A 312 27.29 0.75 -29.87
N ASP A 313 27.31 1.19 -31.13
CA ASP A 313 28.51 1.61 -31.86
C ASP A 313 29.16 2.90 -31.31
N GLY A 314 28.50 3.63 -30.41
CA GLY A 314 28.91 4.93 -29.87
C GLY A 314 28.46 6.12 -30.75
N ALA A 315 28.16 7.25 -30.10
CA ALA A 315 27.85 8.51 -30.77
C ALA A 315 29.14 9.19 -31.26
N GLY A 316 29.12 9.70 -32.51
CA GLY A 316 30.29 10.36 -33.12
C GLY A 316 30.47 11.82 -32.68
N THR A 317 31.74 12.25 -32.58
CA THR A 317 32.12 13.60 -32.11
C THR A 317 32.62 14.51 -33.24
N ILE A 318 32.27 15.80 -33.19
CA ILE A 318 32.93 16.86 -33.97
C ILE A 318 34.17 17.39 -33.21
N THR A 319 35.02 18.18 -33.88
CA THR A 319 36.05 19.05 -33.30
C THR A 319 35.81 20.49 -33.78
N THR A 320 35.83 21.50 -32.90
CA THR A 320 35.54 22.90 -33.25
C THR A 320 36.63 23.87 -32.79
N ASP A 321 37.12 24.71 -33.71
CA ASP A 321 38.02 25.85 -33.46
C ASP A 321 39.33 25.57 -32.69
N GLY A 322 39.79 24.32 -32.69
CA GLY A 322 41.08 23.91 -32.10
C GLY A 322 40.99 23.49 -30.64
N SER A 323 39.84 23.66 -30.00
CA SER A 323 39.46 22.88 -28.82
C SER A 323 38.75 21.59 -29.24
N MET A 324 39.05 20.49 -28.56
CA MET A 324 38.26 19.26 -28.69
C MET A 324 37.03 19.38 -27.79
N GLN A 325 36.11 20.25 -28.18
CA GLN A 325 34.69 20.06 -27.85
C GLN A 325 34.25 18.81 -28.61
N ALA A 326 34.09 17.68 -27.92
CA ALA A 326 33.41 16.50 -28.42
C ALA A 326 31.89 16.75 -28.48
N LYS A 327 31.51 17.76 -29.27
CA LYS A 327 30.15 18.14 -29.55
C LYS A 327 29.58 17.13 -30.54
N THR A 328 28.54 16.43 -30.14
CA THR A 328 27.88 15.44 -31.00
C THR A 328 27.26 16.13 -32.22
N ASP A 329 27.56 15.64 -33.43
CA ASP A 329 27.26 16.34 -34.70
C ASP A 329 25.78 16.74 -34.85
N PRO A 330 25.41 18.03 -34.84
CA PRO A 330 24.01 18.46 -34.89
C PRO A 330 23.29 18.12 -36.21
N THR A 331 23.99 17.60 -37.23
CA THR A 331 23.38 17.13 -38.49
C THR A 331 23.15 15.61 -38.53
N THR A 332 23.82 14.83 -37.67
CA THR A 332 23.59 13.38 -37.50
C THR A 332 23.20 12.99 -36.07
N PHE A 333 22.99 13.97 -35.18
CA PHE A 333 22.72 13.77 -33.77
C PHE A 333 21.44 12.98 -33.54
N ILE A 334 21.61 11.83 -32.90
CA ILE A 334 20.53 11.07 -32.30
C ILE A 334 20.53 11.43 -30.81
N PRO A 335 19.48 12.11 -30.29
CA PRO A 335 19.38 12.51 -28.90
C PRO A 335 19.69 11.38 -27.91
N LEU A 336 20.30 11.73 -26.78
CA LEU A 336 20.53 10.79 -25.70
C LEU A 336 19.26 10.72 -24.84
N THR A 337 18.61 9.57 -24.83
CA THR A 337 17.45 9.28 -23.99
C THR A 337 17.81 8.09 -23.10
N PHE A 338 17.92 8.36 -21.80
CA PHE A 338 17.99 7.30 -20.80
C PHE A 338 16.63 6.61 -20.69
N LYS A 339 16.61 5.29 -20.64
CA LYS A 339 15.40 4.46 -20.48
C LYS A 339 15.27 3.91 -19.06
N MET A 340 16.39 3.83 -18.34
CA MET A 340 16.52 3.36 -16.97
C MET A 340 17.23 4.42 -16.12
N GLY A 341 16.93 4.45 -14.83
CA GLY A 341 17.77 5.15 -13.85
C GLY A 341 19.07 4.39 -13.55
N GLY A 342 19.89 4.90 -12.63
CA GLY A 342 21.15 4.31 -12.21
C GLY A 342 22.34 5.27 -12.39
N ILE A 343 23.54 4.77 -12.07
CA ILE A 343 24.79 5.54 -12.20
C ILE A 343 25.58 5.04 -13.41
N TYR A 344 26.02 5.99 -14.24
CA TYR A 344 26.65 5.76 -15.54
C TYR A 344 27.93 6.55 -15.70
N HIS A 345 28.79 6.08 -16.60
CA HIS A 345 29.95 6.81 -17.10
C HIS A 345 29.90 6.93 -18.62
N ILE A 346 30.64 7.88 -19.17
CA ILE A 346 30.95 7.93 -20.61
C ILE A 346 32.31 7.28 -20.83
N CYS A 347 32.34 6.22 -21.64
CA CYS A 347 33.56 5.78 -22.31
C CYS A 347 33.84 6.70 -23.50
N TYR A 348 35.05 7.21 -23.57
CA TYR A 348 35.65 7.80 -24.76
C TYR A 348 36.40 6.72 -25.56
N SER A 349 36.44 6.84 -26.88
CA SER A 349 37.36 6.08 -27.75
C SER A 349 37.97 6.99 -28.81
N ASP A 350 39.27 6.83 -29.07
CA ASP A 350 40.06 7.63 -30.01
C ASP A 350 39.79 7.27 -31.48
N ASP A 351 39.71 5.97 -31.80
CA ASP A 351 39.41 5.48 -33.15
C ASP A 351 37.94 5.07 -33.35
N GLY A 352 37.16 5.07 -32.27
CA GLY A 352 35.74 4.71 -32.27
C GLY A 352 35.48 3.20 -32.26
N THR A 353 36.48 2.36 -31.96
CA THR A 353 36.34 0.89 -31.82
C THR A 353 35.97 0.44 -30.41
N PHE A 354 36.34 1.22 -29.39
CA PHE A 354 36.35 0.82 -27.97
C PHE A 354 37.14 -0.49 -27.69
N ASP A 355 38.14 -0.81 -28.53
CA ASP A 355 39.05 -1.94 -28.27
C ASP A 355 40.07 -1.64 -27.15
N ASN A 356 40.78 -2.67 -26.69
CA ASN A 356 41.78 -2.58 -25.63
C ASN A 356 42.88 -1.55 -25.95
N GLY A 357 43.09 -0.57 -25.06
CA GLY A 357 43.98 0.57 -25.26
C GLY A 357 43.42 1.71 -26.13
N HIS A 358 42.24 1.53 -26.72
CA HIS A 358 41.52 2.50 -27.55
C HIS A 358 40.23 3.01 -26.86
N SER A 359 40.19 2.96 -25.53
CA SER A 359 39.18 3.65 -24.74
C SER A 359 39.64 3.97 -23.31
N ASP A 360 39.19 5.12 -22.81
CA ASP A 360 39.36 5.62 -21.44
C ASP A 360 38.02 6.20 -20.95
N ILE A 361 37.90 6.45 -19.65
CA ILE A 361 36.65 6.84 -19.01
C ILE A 361 36.64 8.32 -18.63
N VAL A 362 35.53 9.01 -18.95
CA VAL A 362 35.27 10.39 -18.54
C VAL A 362 35.13 10.44 -17.01
N PRO A 363 35.80 11.37 -16.31
CA PRO A 363 35.86 11.36 -14.84
C PRO A 363 34.49 11.46 -14.15
N GLN A 364 33.61 12.27 -14.71
CA GLN A 364 32.31 12.55 -14.13
C GLN A 364 31.41 11.31 -14.21
N ARG A 365 30.91 10.89 -13.05
CA ARG A 365 29.78 9.96 -12.93
C ARG A 365 28.51 10.70 -13.31
N ILE A 366 27.50 9.96 -13.78
CA ILE A 366 26.23 10.50 -14.26
C ILE A 366 25.13 9.72 -13.54
N GLU A 367 24.49 10.32 -12.54
CA GLU A 367 23.33 9.71 -11.89
C GLU A 367 22.05 10.11 -12.62
N VAL A 368 21.27 9.11 -13.00
CA VAL A 368 19.98 9.27 -13.67
C VAL A 368 18.89 8.75 -12.76
N TYR A 369 17.97 9.62 -12.39
CA TYR A 369 16.87 9.30 -11.49
C TYR A 369 15.79 8.56 -12.28
N GLY A 370 15.29 7.45 -11.74
CA GLY A 370 14.42 6.53 -12.49
C GLY A 370 14.48 5.10 -11.97
N ILE A 371 13.51 4.28 -12.40
CA ILE A 371 13.50 2.83 -12.16
C ILE A 371 14.49 2.13 -13.11
N TYR A 372 15.08 1.01 -12.70
CA TYR A 372 15.95 0.17 -13.53
C TYR A 372 15.65 -1.32 -13.38
N ASP A 373 16.05 -2.11 -14.37
CA ASP A 373 16.13 -3.57 -14.32
C ASP A 373 17.38 -4.01 -15.10
N LEU A 374 18.33 -4.61 -14.40
CA LEU A 374 19.68 -4.90 -14.87
C LEU A 374 19.92 -6.40 -15.06
N ARG A 375 18.85 -7.22 -14.99
CA ARG A 375 18.91 -8.66 -15.22
C ARG A 375 19.29 -8.98 -16.66
N THR A 376 19.88 -10.16 -16.88
CA THR A 376 20.38 -10.58 -18.20
C THR A 376 19.33 -10.63 -19.29
N GLU A 377 18.09 -11.01 -18.97
CA GLU A 377 16.95 -11.01 -19.89
C GLU A 377 16.58 -9.57 -20.33
N CYS A 378 16.88 -8.59 -19.49
CA CYS A 378 16.60 -7.19 -19.74
C CYS A 378 17.67 -6.49 -20.60
N ALA A 379 18.86 -7.10 -20.72
CA ALA A 379 19.94 -6.60 -21.57
C ALA A 379 19.70 -6.84 -23.07
N GLU A 380 18.90 -7.85 -23.44
CA GLU A 380 18.70 -8.27 -24.84
C GLU A 380 17.47 -7.62 -25.53
N ASP A 381 16.54 -7.01 -24.80
CA ASP A 381 15.36 -6.34 -25.36
C ASP A 381 15.40 -4.82 -25.13
N GLU A 382 15.52 -4.02 -26.21
CA GLU A 382 15.54 -2.54 -26.16
C GLU A 382 14.34 -1.90 -25.42
N ALA A 383 13.27 -2.68 -25.24
CA ALA A 383 12.00 -2.29 -24.65
C ALA A 383 11.68 -3.13 -23.41
N CYS A 384 12.68 -3.70 -22.72
CA CYS A 384 12.51 -4.52 -21.51
C CYS A 384 11.55 -3.89 -20.48
N LEU A 385 11.88 -2.71 -19.92
CA LEU A 385 10.98 -2.03 -18.98
C LEU A 385 9.64 -1.69 -19.64
N THR A 386 9.64 -1.20 -20.88
CA THR A 386 8.43 -0.67 -21.51
C THR A 386 7.42 -1.76 -21.90
N LYS A 387 7.86 -3.01 -22.08
CA LYS A 387 7.05 -4.21 -22.32
C LYS A 387 6.73 -5.02 -21.07
N ARG A 388 7.35 -4.71 -19.92
CA ARG A 388 7.32 -5.58 -18.72
C ARG A 388 5.87 -5.86 -18.27
N PRO A 389 5.39 -7.12 -18.29
CA PRO A 389 3.96 -7.41 -18.12
C PRO A 389 3.55 -7.56 -16.64
N TYR A 390 2.46 -6.90 -16.26
CA TYR A 390 1.82 -7.04 -14.95
C TYR A 390 0.34 -7.44 -15.14
N ASN A 391 0.05 -8.74 -15.01
CA ASN A 391 -1.28 -9.34 -15.18
C ASN A 391 -2.21 -9.13 -13.95
N CYS A 392 -3.07 -8.13 -14.03
CA CYS A 392 -4.10 -7.79 -13.05
C CYS A 392 -5.41 -8.55 -13.28
N PHE A 393 -6.29 -8.65 -12.27
CA PHE A 393 -7.70 -9.01 -12.48
C PHE A 393 -8.64 -7.85 -12.15
N LEU A 394 -9.83 -7.90 -12.74
CA LEU A 394 -10.98 -7.04 -12.41
C LEU A 394 -12.08 -7.87 -11.75
N ARG A 395 -12.77 -7.28 -10.77
CA ARG A 395 -14.05 -7.76 -10.24
C ARG A 395 -15.18 -6.91 -10.85
N ARG A 396 -16.40 -7.44 -10.82
CA ARG A 396 -17.63 -6.77 -11.28
C ARG A 396 -18.49 -6.42 -10.08
N GLN A 397 -18.99 -5.19 -10.04
CA GLN A 397 -19.84 -4.68 -8.94
C GLN A 397 -19.14 -4.78 -7.57
N ALA A 398 -17.80 -4.68 -7.58
CA ALA A 398 -16.87 -4.86 -6.46
C ALA A 398 -15.44 -4.47 -6.87
N TYR A 399 -14.62 -4.05 -5.90
CA TYR A 399 -13.20 -3.71 -6.09
C TYR A 399 -12.32 -4.96 -6.24
N ASN A 400 -11.14 -4.85 -6.85
CA ASN A 400 -10.22 -5.99 -7.14
C ASN A 400 -9.21 -6.32 -6.02
N ASN A 401 -9.65 -6.20 -4.77
CA ASN A 401 -8.99 -6.67 -3.54
C ASN A 401 -9.95 -7.60 -2.75
N MET A 402 -9.62 -7.98 -1.51
CA MET A 402 -10.51 -8.81 -0.66
C MET A 402 -11.44 -7.98 0.22
N GLU A 403 -10.96 -6.80 0.59
CA GLU A 403 -11.52 -5.86 1.54
C GLU A 403 -12.76 -5.16 0.96
N ASP A 404 -12.88 -5.17 -0.38
CA ASP A 404 -13.91 -4.48 -1.16
C ASP A 404 -13.92 -2.96 -0.92
N THR A 405 -12.72 -2.39 -0.88
CA THR A 405 -12.42 -0.96 -0.70
C THR A 405 -11.59 -0.41 -1.86
N TYR A 406 -11.48 0.92 -1.99
CA TYR A 406 -10.63 1.52 -3.03
C TYR A 406 -9.13 1.40 -2.70
N ASP A 407 -8.80 1.58 -1.43
CA ASP A 407 -7.42 1.72 -0.92
C ASP A 407 -6.80 0.39 -0.43
N GLY A 408 -7.59 -0.68 -0.33
CA GLY A 408 -7.12 -2.01 0.09
C GLY A 408 -6.19 -2.67 -0.94
N THR A 409 -5.22 -3.45 -0.47
CA THR A 409 -4.13 -4.03 -1.28
C THR A 409 -4.66 -4.82 -2.49
N THR A 410 -4.41 -4.30 -3.69
CA THR A 410 -4.93 -4.87 -4.94
C THR A 410 -4.07 -6.01 -5.46
N SER A 411 -4.60 -6.76 -6.43
CA SER A 411 -3.81 -7.72 -7.23
C SER A 411 -2.76 -7.06 -8.15
N CYS A 412 -2.61 -5.74 -8.10
CA CYS A 412 -1.90 -4.94 -9.10
C CYS A 412 -0.74 -4.22 -8.45
N VAL A 413 0.42 -4.86 -8.48
CA VAL A 413 1.64 -4.35 -7.86
C VAL A 413 2.75 -4.30 -8.90
N VAL A 414 3.26 -3.10 -9.14
CA VAL A 414 4.47 -2.86 -9.94
C VAL A 414 5.65 -2.97 -8.99
N ASP A 415 6.26 -4.13 -9.00
CA ASP A 415 7.34 -4.53 -8.09
C ASP A 415 8.70 -4.45 -8.79
N TYR A 416 9.66 -3.76 -8.18
CA TYR A 416 11.06 -3.62 -8.60
C TYR A 416 11.99 -3.75 -7.38
N SER A 417 11.59 -4.54 -6.38
CA SER A 417 12.32 -4.83 -5.12
C SER A 417 13.34 -5.96 -5.21
N TYR A 418 13.38 -6.70 -6.32
CA TYR A 418 14.19 -7.90 -6.50
C TYR A 418 15.62 -7.61 -6.96
N GLU A 419 16.52 -8.58 -6.73
CA GLU A 419 17.94 -8.49 -7.11
C GLU A 419 18.14 -8.08 -8.58
N GLY A 420 18.83 -6.95 -8.77
CA GLY A 420 19.12 -6.38 -10.09
C GLY A 420 18.07 -5.37 -10.59
N ALA A 421 16.97 -5.14 -9.90
CA ALA A 421 16.06 -4.01 -10.13
C ALA A 421 16.06 -3.04 -8.94
N GLY A 422 15.46 -1.87 -9.14
CA GLY A 422 15.38 -0.82 -8.14
C GLY A 422 15.08 0.54 -8.77
N TYR A 423 15.42 1.60 -8.06
CA TYR A 423 15.46 2.97 -8.56
C TYR A 423 16.76 3.66 -8.14
N SER A 424 17.11 4.77 -8.80
CA SER A 424 18.21 5.67 -8.42
C SER A 424 17.66 7.08 -8.21
N GLY A 425 18.37 7.91 -7.46
CA GLY A 425 17.93 9.23 -7.06
C GLY A 425 16.80 9.22 -6.02
N LEU A 426 16.00 10.28 -6.04
CA LEU A 426 14.86 10.43 -5.12
C LEU A 426 13.70 9.48 -5.45
N PRO A 427 12.90 9.04 -4.46
CA PRO A 427 11.65 8.33 -4.70
C PRO A 427 10.69 9.18 -5.55
N GLY A 428 10.35 8.68 -6.74
CA GLY A 428 9.46 9.34 -7.69
C GLY A 428 7.98 9.03 -7.42
N ARG A 429 7.15 9.17 -8.46
CA ARG A 429 5.72 8.85 -8.44
C ARG A 429 5.32 7.97 -9.62
N GLY A 430 4.34 7.12 -9.43
CA GLY A 430 3.69 6.33 -10.48
C GLY A 430 2.42 6.98 -11.03
N SER A 431 2.07 6.61 -12.26
CA SER A 431 0.80 6.91 -12.94
C SER A 431 0.56 5.87 -14.03
N TRP A 432 -0.50 6.00 -14.82
CA TRP A 432 -0.81 5.11 -15.96
C TRP A 432 -1.41 5.86 -17.13
N THR A 433 -1.21 5.33 -18.35
CA THR A 433 -1.76 5.95 -19.57
C THR A 433 -3.27 5.77 -19.70
N GLY A 434 -3.85 6.45 -20.68
CA GLY A 434 -5.13 6.03 -21.27
C GLY A 434 -5.09 4.59 -21.79
N ALA A 435 -6.27 3.96 -21.87
CA ALA A 435 -6.41 2.57 -22.30
C ALA A 435 -6.02 2.37 -23.77
N PHE A 436 -5.34 1.25 -24.06
CA PHE A 436 -4.93 0.87 -25.41
C PHE A 436 -6.16 0.55 -26.26
N ALA A 437 -6.14 0.92 -27.54
CA ALA A 437 -7.23 0.63 -28.47
C ALA A 437 -6.86 -0.52 -29.42
N THR A 438 -7.30 -1.72 -29.07
CA THR A 438 -7.04 -2.96 -29.83
C THR A 438 -8.25 -3.33 -30.69
N SER A 439 -8.01 -3.70 -31.94
CA SER A 439 -9.01 -4.29 -32.85
C SER A 439 -8.71 -5.76 -33.08
N TYR A 440 -9.76 -6.55 -33.34
CA TYR A 440 -9.65 -7.99 -33.57
C TYR A 440 -10.44 -8.44 -34.80
N ASP A 441 -10.01 -9.53 -35.44
CA ASP A 441 -10.75 -10.19 -36.51
C ASP A 441 -11.90 -11.08 -35.98
N THR A 442 -12.66 -11.69 -36.89
CA THR A 442 -13.74 -12.64 -36.54
C THR A 442 -13.26 -13.86 -35.75
N ASN A 443 -11.98 -14.22 -35.87
CA ASN A 443 -11.34 -15.32 -35.16
C ASN A 443 -10.73 -14.88 -33.81
N GLY A 444 -10.89 -13.61 -33.43
CA GLY A 444 -10.33 -13.05 -32.20
C GLY A 444 -8.82 -12.80 -32.26
N MET A 445 -8.22 -12.72 -33.46
CA MET A 445 -6.82 -12.35 -33.65
C MET A 445 -6.65 -10.84 -33.57
N VAL A 446 -5.58 -10.34 -32.94
CA VAL A 446 -5.28 -8.90 -32.94
C VAL A 446 -4.99 -8.44 -34.39
N THR A 447 -5.77 -7.49 -34.90
CA THR A 447 -5.57 -6.88 -36.23
C THR A 447 -4.90 -5.51 -36.18
N SER A 448 -5.07 -4.78 -35.09
CA SER A 448 -4.27 -3.59 -34.78
C SER A 448 -4.27 -3.33 -33.28
N GLU A 449 -3.19 -2.75 -32.78
CA GLU A 449 -3.06 -2.29 -31.41
C GLU A 449 -2.57 -0.83 -31.46
N VAL A 450 -3.36 0.10 -30.93
CA VAL A 450 -2.91 1.46 -30.65
C VAL A 450 -2.50 1.49 -29.18
N ALA A 451 -1.25 1.08 -28.94
CA ALA A 451 -0.60 1.22 -27.65
C ALA A 451 -0.45 2.70 -27.29
N ARG A 452 -0.51 3.00 -26.00
CA ARG A 452 -0.20 4.31 -25.43
C ARG A 452 1.14 4.24 -24.72
N THR A 453 1.88 5.34 -24.74
CA THR A 453 3.22 5.43 -24.16
C THR A 453 3.29 6.59 -23.19
N CYS A 454 4.09 6.44 -22.14
CA CYS A 454 4.38 7.49 -21.19
C CYS A 454 5.06 8.69 -21.87
N GLY A 455 4.87 9.90 -21.34
CA GLY A 455 5.34 11.16 -21.95
C GLY A 455 4.65 11.55 -23.27
N SER A 456 3.53 10.92 -23.65
CA SER A 456 2.78 11.34 -24.86
C SER A 456 2.11 12.70 -24.63
N ALA A 457 2.50 13.71 -25.40
CA ALA A 457 1.87 15.04 -25.39
C ALA A 457 0.49 15.07 -26.10
N ASP A 458 -0.09 13.91 -26.41
CA ASP A 458 -1.41 13.79 -27.01
C ASP A 458 -2.47 14.18 -25.97
N LEU A 459 -3.17 15.30 -26.22
CA LEU A 459 -4.11 16.00 -25.33
C LEU A 459 -5.37 15.20 -24.88
N PHE A 460 -5.38 13.89 -25.12
CA PHE A 460 -6.45 12.95 -24.75
C PHE A 460 -5.95 11.71 -24.01
N ASP A 461 -4.64 11.57 -23.76
CA ASP A 461 -4.05 10.45 -23.00
C ASP A 461 -4.17 10.65 -21.48
N PHE A 462 -5.37 11.02 -21.05
CA PHE A 462 -5.73 10.97 -19.64
C PHE A 462 -5.64 9.52 -19.12
N PRO A 463 -5.20 9.33 -17.86
CA PRO A 463 -5.19 8.03 -17.19
C PRO A 463 -6.52 7.30 -17.34
N ALA A 464 -6.45 5.99 -17.60
CA ALA A 464 -7.64 5.20 -17.87
C ALA A 464 -8.58 5.17 -16.63
N SER A 465 -9.76 5.76 -16.78
CA SER A 465 -10.70 6.04 -15.67
C SER A 465 -11.39 4.82 -15.04
N PHE A 466 -11.06 3.59 -15.46
CA PHE A 466 -11.53 2.39 -14.76
C PHE A 466 -10.79 2.15 -13.44
N LEU A 467 -9.67 2.84 -13.20
CA LEU A 467 -8.89 2.85 -11.94
C LEU A 467 -9.18 4.09 -11.06
N CYS A 468 -10.05 4.99 -11.51
CA CYS A 468 -10.49 6.15 -10.73
C CYS A 468 -11.90 5.90 -10.21
N ASN A 469 -12.18 6.29 -8.97
CA ASN A 469 -13.52 6.11 -8.41
C ASN A 469 -14.53 7.08 -9.08
N ALA A 470 -15.82 6.73 -9.05
CA ALA A 470 -16.88 7.52 -9.70
C ALA A 470 -16.99 8.95 -9.13
N ASP A 471 -16.62 9.13 -7.85
CA ASP A 471 -16.52 10.42 -7.16
C ASP A 471 -15.20 11.18 -7.47
N THR A 472 -14.67 10.97 -8.68
CA THR A 472 -13.59 11.71 -9.38
C THR A 472 -12.14 11.53 -8.93
N SER A 473 -11.84 11.05 -7.71
CA SER A 473 -10.45 10.80 -7.29
C SER A 473 -9.79 9.60 -8.00
N CYS A 474 -8.59 9.83 -8.55
CA CYS A 474 -7.67 8.81 -9.08
C CYS A 474 -6.46 8.55 -8.13
N GLY A 475 -6.54 9.03 -6.89
CA GLY A 475 -5.44 9.14 -5.94
C GLY A 475 -5.91 9.83 -4.65
N ALA A 476 -4.97 10.36 -3.87
CA ALA A 476 -5.22 10.85 -2.51
C ALA A 476 -6.37 11.88 -2.38
N ILE A 477 -7.11 11.78 -1.27
CA ILE A 477 -8.46 12.34 -1.02
C ILE A 477 -8.58 13.86 -1.23
N THR A 478 -7.46 14.60 -1.24
CA THR A 478 -7.44 16.08 -1.30
C THR A 478 -7.44 16.68 -2.72
N ASP A 479 -7.11 15.94 -3.78
CA ASP A 479 -7.22 16.42 -5.18
C ASP A 479 -7.97 15.43 -6.10
N PRO A 480 -9.27 15.65 -6.36
CA PRO A 480 -10.14 14.73 -7.10
C PRO A 480 -9.94 14.76 -8.62
N ARG A 481 -8.69 14.90 -9.09
CA ARG A 481 -8.27 14.74 -10.50
C ARG A 481 -6.94 14.02 -10.66
N ASN A 482 -6.34 13.59 -9.56
CA ASN A 482 -4.90 13.40 -9.50
C ASN A 482 -4.50 11.90 -9.55
N PRO A 483 -3.83 11.41 -10.61
CA PRO A 483 -3.59 9.97 -10.85
C PRO A 483 -2.32 9.42 -10.20
N TYR A 484 -1.86 10.05 -9.12
CA TYR A 484 -0.58 9.70 -8.51
C TYR A 484 -0.65 8.41 -7.70
N ILE A 485 0.37 7.59 -7.90
CA ILE A 485 0.70 6.44 -7.07
C ILE A 485 1.98 6.80 -6.32
N ALA A 486 1.90 6.90 -5.00
CA ALA A 486 3.11 6.92 -4.17
C ALA A 486 3.73 5.52 -4.15
N PRO A 487 5.05 5.37 -4.36
CA PRO A 487 5.73 4.12 -4.03
C PRO A 487 5.64 3.82 -2.53
N ASP A 488 5.55 2.55 -2.20
CA ASP A 488 5.33 2.04 -0.86
C ASP A 488 6.61 2.17 -0.01
N ALA A 489 6.57 3.07 0.97
CA ALA A 489 7.68 3.33 1.89
C ALA A 489 8.07 2.10 2.72
N THR A 490 7.13 1.21 3.06
CA THR A 490 7.42 -0.02 3.84
C THR A 490 8.29 -1.00 3.04
N ASN A 491 8.18 -0.95 1.72
CA ASN A 491 9.01 -1.68 0.77
C ASN A 491 10.13 -0.78 0.18
N GLN A 492 10.64 0.18 0.96
CA GLN A 492 11.75 1.09 0.60
C GLN A 492 11.53 1.81 -0.75
N TYR A 493 10.28 2.19 -1.07
CA TYR A 493 9.89 2.79 -2.34
C TYR A 493 10.15 1.93 -3.60
N SER A 494 10.49 0.64 -3.43
CA SER A 494 10.79 -0.31 -4.52
C SER A 494 9.54 -1.04 -5.08
N ARG A 495 8.35 -0.59 -4.67
CA ARG A 495 7.05 -1.20 -4.97
C ARG A 495 6.02 -0.09 -5.18
N MET A 496 5.17 -0.20 -6.21
CA MET A 496 4.03 0.69 -6.42
C MET A 496 2.73 -0.13 -6.47
N THR A 497 1.81 0.13 -5.54
CA THR A 497 0.48 -0.50 -5.49
C THR A 497 -0.48 0.31 -6.37
N ILE A 498 -1.00 -0.30 -7.43
CA ILE A 498 -1.97 0.34 -8.32
C ILE A 498 -3.33 0.42 -7.60
N PRO A 499 -4.05 1.56 -7.65
CA PRO A 499 -5.38 1.71 -7.05
C PRO A 499 -6.38 0.66 -7.52
N ALA A 500 -7.40 0.38 -6.71
CA ALA A 500 -8.42 -0.58 -7.07
C ALA A 500 -9.26 -0.09 -8.25
N ALA A 501 -9.65 -1.01 -9.13
CA ALA A 501 -10.61 -0.69 -10.18
C ALA A 501 -11.96 -0.31 -9.57
N ARG A 502 -12.62 0.71 -10.15
CA ARG A 502 -13.92 1.21 -9.67
C ARG A 502 -14.95 0.07 -9.56
N PRO A 503 -15.77 0.04 -8.51
CA PRO A 503 -16.56 -1.15 -8.22
C PRO A 503 -17.68 -1.32 -9.25
N ASP A 504 -18.22 -0.24 -9.80
CA ASP A 504 -19.44 -0.20 -10.60
C ASP A 504 -19.28 -0.60 -12.08
N LEU A 505 -18.12 -1.18 -12.47
CA LEU A 505 -17.89 -1.71 -13.81
C LEU A 505 -18.95 -2.78 -14.18
N VAL A 506 -19.73 -2.51 -15.23
CA VAL A 506 -20.77 -3.40 -15.78
C VAL A 506 -20.90 -3.29 -17.30
N GLY A 507 -21.35 -4.35 -17.98
CA GLY A 507 -21.70 -4.32 -19.39
C GLY A 507 -20.47 -4.01 -20.28
N PRO A 508 -20.55 -3.00 -21.18
CA PRO A 508 -19.43 -2.64 -22.04
C PRO A 508 -18.24 -2.00 -21.30
N GLU A 509 -18.41 -1.61 -20.02
CA GLU A 509 -17.33 -1.14 -19.15
C GLU A 509 -16.68 -2.28 -18.36
N TYR A 510 -17.40 -3.38 -18.09
CA TYR A 510 -16.77 -4.58 -17.53
C TYR A 510 -16.12 -5.40 -18.64
N LYS A 511 -14.88 -5.04 -18.97
CA LYS A 511 -14.07 -5.68 -20.02
C LYS A 511 -12.59 -5.73 -19.62
N ALA A 512 -11.77 -6.38 -20.43
CA ALA A 512 -10.32 -6.33 -20.25
C ALA A 512 -9.72 -4.98 -20.70
N TYR A 513 -8.64 -4.55 -20.05
CA TYR A 513 -7.93 -3.28 -20.33
C TYR A 513 -6.42 -3.48 -20.34
N ALA A 514 -5.73 -2.82 -21.26
CA ALA A 514 -4.28 -2.64 -21.25
C ALA A 514 -3.93 -1.16 -21.10
N VAL A 515 -2.97 -0.83 -20.23
CA VAL A 515 -2.39 0.51 -20.04
C VAL A 515 -0.88 0.37 -19.81
N ALA A 516 -0.11 1.41 -20.14
CA ALA A 516 1.29 1.48 -19.74
C ALA A 516 1.41 2.09 -18.33
N VAL A 517 2.33 1.56 -17.52
CA VAL A 517 2.73 2.15 -16.24
C VAL A 517 3.77 3.23 -16.52
N CYS A 518 3.54 4.41 -15.97
CA CYS A 518 4.46 5.53 -16.07
C CYS A 518 5.06 5.86 -14.70
N TYR A 519 6.32 6.28 -14.70
CA TYR A 519 7.06 6.77 -13.56
C TYR A 519 7.58 8.16 -13.86
N CYS A 520 7.39 9.07 -12.91
CA CYS A 520 7.91 10.43 -12.91
C CYS A 520 8.97 10.51 -11.79
N PRO A 521 10.27 10.67 -12.13
CA PRO A 521 11.36 10.62 -11.16
C PRO A 521 11.60 11.89 -10.33
N ASP A 522 10.97 13.04 -10.65
CA ASP A 522 11.04 14.26 -9.84
C ASP A 522 9.74 14.45 -9.03
N PHE A 523 9.73 13.93 -7.80
CA PHE A 523 8.59 13.99 -6.87
C PHE A 523 7.99 15.39 -6.65
N GLN A 524 8.79 16.46 -6.81
CA GLN A 524 8.34 17.83 -6.61
C GLN A 524 7.67 18.42 -7.86
N ARG A 525 8.00 17.90 -9.06
CA ARG A 525 7.53 18.44 -10.34
C ARG A 525 6.50 17.62 -11.08
N CYS A 526 6.26 16.36 -10.71
CA CYS A 526 5.20 15.55 -11.31
C CYS A 526 3.83 16.26 -11.18
N ASP A 527 3.35 16.96 -12.21
CA ASP A 527 2.00 17.51 -12.24
C ASP A 527 0.99 16.44 -12.74
N SER A 528 -0.32 16.74 -12.71
CA SER A 528 -1.36 15.76 -13.04
C SER A 528 -1.49 15.44 -14.54
N TYR A 529 -0.71 16.09 -15.40
CA TYR A 529 -0.75 15.96 -16.86
C TYR A 529 0.34 15.00 -17.39
N SER A 530 0.23 14.66 -18.67
CA SER A 530 1.06 13.62 -19.31
C SER A 530 2.59 13.90 -19.45
N PRO A 531 3.12 15.15 -19.53
CA PRO A 531 4.52 15.34 -19.95
C PRO A 531 5.55 14.93 -18.90
N ASP A 532 5.25 15.04 -17.60
CA ASP A 532 6.23 14.76 -16.52
C ASP A 532 6.40 13.25 -16.27
N TYR A 533 5.40 12.46 -16.62
CA TYR A 533 5.39 11.00 -16.55
C TYR A 533 6.13 10.39 -17.73
N VAL A 534 7.44 10.67 -17.82
CA VAL A 534 8.30 10.34 -18.95
C VAL A 534 8.76 8.88 -19.04
N GLN A 535 8.94 8.17 -17.92
CA GLN A 535 9.51 6.82 -17.94
C GLN A 535 8.42 5.76 -18.00
N GLN A 536 8.42 4.90 -19.02
CA GLN A 536 7.52 3.75 -19.08
C GLN A 536 8.15 2.52 -18.42
N VAL A 537 7.53 2.01 -17.35
CA VAL A 537 8.08 0.94 -16.48
C VAL A 537 7.28 -0.37 -16.53
N GLY A 538 6.34 -0.47 -17.47
CA GLY A 538 5.72 -1.72 -17.93
C GLY A 538 4.32 -1.54 -18.47
N LEU A 539 3.60 -2.66 -18.57
CA LEU A 539 2.25 -2.78 -19.11
C LEU A 539 1.36 -3.47 -18.09
N LEU A 540 0.32 -2.78 -17.60
CA LEU A 540 -0.72 -3.41 -16.79
C LEU A 540 -1.74 -4.07 -17.73
N TYR A 541 -1.97 -5.35 -17.50
CA TYR A 541 -2.87 -6.19 -18.27
C TYR A 541 -4.02 -6.64 -17.37
N PHE A 542 -5.13 -5.92 -17.39
CA PHE A 542 -6.31 -6.19 -16.58
C PHE A 542 -7.24 -7.20 -17.28
N PHE A 543 -7.32 -8.41 -16.74
CA PHE A 543 -8.21 -9.48 -17.20
C PHE A 543 -9.58 -9.38 -16.52
N ALA A 544 -10.66 -9.42 -17.30
CA ALA A 544 -12.03 -9.46 -16.77
C ALA A 544 -12.61 -10.87 -16.91
N THR A 545 -13.16 -11.43 -15.83
CA THR A 545 -13.75 -12.78 -15.84
C THR A 545 -15.28 -12.71 -15.83
N LYS A 546 -15.92 -13.34 -16.82
CA LYS A 546 -17.37 -13.41 -17.02
C LYS A 546 -17.87 -14.85 -16.84
N VAL A 547 -18.95 -14.99 -16.07
CA VAL A 547 -19.64 -16.27 -15.85
C VAL A 547 -20.84 -16.33 -16.79
N CYS A 548 -20.91 -17.36 -17.63
CA CYS A 548 -22.01 -17.52 -18.59
C CYS A 548 -22.87 -18.75 -18.25
N PRO A 549 -24.18 -18.63 -17.98
CA PRO A 549 -25.06 -19.78 -17.86
C PRO A 549 -25.21 -20.50 -19.21
N ASN A 550 -25.17 -21.83 -19.17
CA ASN A 550 -25.40 -22.70 -20.32
C ASN A 550 -26.79 -22.44 -20.92
N GLY A 551 -26.84 -22.23 -22.23
CA GLY A 551 -28.00 -21.79 -23.01
C GLY A 551 -27.88 -20.37 -23.58
N PHE A 552 -27.04 -19.50 -22.99
CA PHE A 552 -26.80 -18.13 -23.50
C PHE A 552 -25.62 -18.05 -24.49
N GLU A 553 -25.00 -19.18 -24.84
CA GLU A 553 -23.92 -19.25 -25.83
C GLU A 553 -24.35 -19.04 -27.30
N ALA A 554 -25.65 -19.04 -27.59
CA ALA A 554 -26.17 -18.98 -28.96
C ALA A 554 -26.39 -17.54 -29.48
N GLU A 555 -26.22 -16.52 -28.64
CA GLU A 555 -26.13 -15.13 -29.09
C GLU A 555 -24.76 -14.86 -29.72
N ALA A 556 -24.72 -14.03 -30.76
CA ALA A 556 -23.56 -13.88 -31.64
C ALA A 556 -22.24 -13.49 -30.93
N ASP A 557 -22.36 -12.81 -29.79
CA ASP A 557 -21.23 -12.27 -29.02
C ASP A 557 -20.78 -13.18 -27.85
N GLY A 558 -21.42 -14.34 -27.65
CA GLY A 558 -20.97 -15.45 -26.80
C GLY A 558 -20.59 -15.07 -25.37
N CYS A 559 -21.59 -14.96 -24.48
CA CYS A 559 -21.48 -14.33 -23.14
C CYS A 559 -21.44 -12.78 -23.17
N SER A 560 -22.24 -12.16 -24.04
CA SER A 560 -22.59 -10.73 -24.03
C SER A 560 -23.22 -10.26 -22.71
N LEU A 561 -24.07 -11.10 -22.12
CA LEU A 561 -24.74 -10.84 -20.85
C LEU A 561 -23.82 -11.19 -19.68
N ASP A 562 -23.41 -10.17 -18.92
CA ASP A 562 -22.67 -10.39 -17.68
C ASP A 562 -23.58 -10.95 -16.58
N PHE A 563 -23.19 -12.07 -15.97
CA PHE A 563 -23.80 -12.56 -14.72
C PHE A 563 -22.81 -12.41 -13.56
N THR A 564 -23.29 -12.08 -12.36
CA THR A 564 -22.47 -11.91 -11.15
C THR A 564 -22.10 -13.23 -10.47
N GLY A 565 -22.69 -14.34 -10.90
CA GLY A 565 -22.39 -15.68 -10.40
C GLY A 565 -23.23 -16.75 -11.09
N ALA A 566 -23.03 -18.01 -10.70
CA ALA A 566 -23.79 -19.15 -11.20
C ALA A 566 -24.63 -19.79 -10.09
N ALA A 567 -25.93 -19.99 -10.35
CA ALA A 567 -26.81 -20.68 -9.42
C ALA A 567 -26.35 -22.14 -9.20
N PRO A 568 -26.45 -22.71 -7.98
CA PRO A 568 -26.19 -24.12 -7.74
C PRO A 568 -27.02 -25.01 -8.68
N GLN A 569 -26.46 -26.16 -9.07
CA GLN A 569 -27.02 -27.10 -10.05
C GLN A 569 -27.11 -26.60 -11.51
N HIS A 570 -27.04 -25.30 -11.79
CA HIS A 570 -26.91 -24.83 -13.17
C HIS A 570 -25.52 -25.11 -13.74
N ARG A 571 -25.47 -25.30 -15.06
CA ARG A 571 -24.22 -25.40 -15.81
C ARG A 571 -23.77 -24.01 -16.23
N PHE A 572 -22.49 -23.69 -16.07
CA PHE A 572 -21.92 -22.42 -16.51
C PHE A 572 -20.58 -22.60 -17.24
N ALA A 573 -20.20 -21.63 -18.04
CA ALA A 573 -18.88 -21.49 -18.63
C ALA A 573 -18.15 -20.29 -18.01
N LEU A 574 -16.84 -20.24 -18.19
CA LEU A 574 -16.00 -19.11 -17.82
C LEU A 574 -15.40 -18.51 -19.08
N ARG A 575 -15.67 -17.23 -19.34
CA ARG A 575 -15.00 -16.40 -20.34
C ARG A 575 -14.05 -15.47 -19.60
N VAL A 576 -12.75 -15.55 -19.88
CA VAL A 576 -11.80 -14.51 -19.46
C VAL A 576 -11.51 -13.65 -20.69
N GLU A 577 -11.82 -12.36 -20.58
CA GLU A 577 -11.48 -11.38 -21.60
C GLU A 577 -10.00 -11.02 -21.47
N CYS A 578 -9.34 -10.88 -22.62
CA CYS A 578 -7.91 -10.75 -22.72
C CYS A 578 -7.52 -9.30 -23.04
N PRO A 579 -6.64 -8.68 -22.25
CA PRO A 579 -6.21 -7.31 -22.49
C PRO A 579 -5.18 -7.28 -23.63
N SER A 580 -5.66 -6.95 -24.82
CA SER A 580 -4.84 -6.82 -26.03
C SER A 580 -4.00 -8.06 -26.35
N THR A 581 -2.68 -7.91 -26.52
CA THR A 581 -1.73 -8.96 -26.91
C THR A 581 -1.34 -9.93 -25.79
N ALA A 582 -1.79 -9.71 -24.54
CA ALA A 582 -1.44 -10.56 -23.38
C ALA A 582 -1.88 -12.03 -23.52
N CYS A 583 -2.91 -12.33 -24.32
CA CYS A 583 -3.30 -13.70 -24.63
C CYS A 583 -2.61 -14.20 -25.91
N ALA A 584 -1.71 -15.17 -25.75
CA ALA A 584 -1.10 -15.90 -26.85
C ALA A 584 -2.14 -16.67 -27.69
N TYR A 585 -1.86 -16.82 -28.98
CA TYR A 585 -2.60 -17.70 -29.90
C TYR A 585 -2.28 -19.19 -29.61
N ALA A 586 -2.73 -19.66 -28.46
CA ALA A 586 -2.47 -20.98 -27.91
C ALA A 586 -3.81 -21.67 -27.58
N ALA A 587 -4.02 -22.85 -28.16
CA ALA A 587 -5.24 -23.64 -27.97
C ALA A 587 -5.38 -24.18 -26.54
N ASP A 588 -4.25 -24.51 -25.91
CA ASP A 588 -4.13 -25.33 -24.71
C ASP A 588 -4.23 -24.55 -23.39
N SER A 589 -4.41 -23.22 -23.46
CA SER A 589 -4.71 -22.29 -22.36
C SER A 589 -5.69 -22.91 -21.34
N ARG A 590 -5.33 -22.95 -20.05
CA ARG A 590 -6.11 -23.63 -18.98
C ARG A 590 -6.69 -22.63 -17.97
N VAL A 591 -7.76 -23.02 -17.27
CA VAL A 591 -8.30 -22.29 -16.12
C VAL A 591 -8.29 -23.18 -14.88
N LYS A 592 -7.99 -22.60 -13.72
CA LYS A 592 -8.16 -23.24 -12.42
C LYS A 592 -9.14 -22.42 -11.59
N VAL A 593 -10.24 -23.03 -11.15
CA VAL A 593 -11.12 -22.41 -10.15
C VAL A 593 -10.62 -22.86 -8.79
N VAL A 594 -10.32 -21.92 -7.90
CA VAL A 594 -9.72 -22.17 -6.58
C VAL A 594 -10.56 -21.56 -5.46
N GLN A 595 -10.26 -21.94 -4.22
CA GLN A 595 -10.71 -21.23 -3.04
C GLN A 595 -10.18 -19.77 -3.06
N GLN A 596 -11.05 -18.82 -2.73
CA GLN A 596 -10.65 -17.43 -2.42
C GLN A 596 -9.81 -17.43 -1.13
N ALA A 597 -8.62 -16.83 -1.20
CA ALA A 597 -7.68 -16.64 -0.10
C ALA A 597 -6.68 -15.54 -0.50
N ALA A 598 -6.09 -14.84 0.47
CA ALA A 598 -5.13 -13.75 0.21
C ALA A 598 -4.03 -14.16 -0.78
N SER A 599 -3.34 -15.28 -0.49
CA SER A 599 -2.29 -15.87 -1.33
C SER A 599 -2.74 -16.18 -2.77
N ASN A 600 -4.03 -16.45 -3.00
CA ASN A 600 -4.54 -16.81 -4.31
C ASN A 600 -4.96 -15.59 -5.14
N ASN A 601 -5.04 -14.41 -4.52
CA ASN A 601 -5.33 -13.13 -5.16
C ASN A 601 -4.06 -12.33 -5.47
N LEU A 602 -2.90 -12.74 -4.96
CA LEU A 602 -1.60 -12.16 -5.29
C LEU A 602 -1.27 -12.38 -6.78
N PRO A 603 -0.67 -11.38 -7.46
CA PRO A 603 -0.38 -11.43 -8.89
C PRO A 603 0.49 -12.62 -9.31
N SER A 604 0.40 -13.03 -10.58
CA SER A 604 1.01 -14.30 -11.05
C SER A 604 2.55 -14.34 -11.11
N TRP A 605 3.22 -13.22 -10.81
CA TRP A 605 4.68 -13.10 -10.68
C TRP A 605 5.14 -12.94 -9.23
N ASP A 606 4.22 -12.73 -8.29
CA ASP A 606 4.52 -12.70 -6.86
C ASP A 606 4.93 -14.13 -6.42
N PRO A 607 6.12 -14.33 -5.82
CA PRO A 607 6.58 -15.64 -5.39
C PRO A 607 5.70 -16.27 -4.29
N MET A 608 4.86 -15.47 -3.60
CA MET A 608 3.89 -15.92 -2.62
C MET A 608 2.52 -16.30 -3.23
N SER A 609 2.34 -16.18 -4.57
CA SER A 609 1.07 -16.47 -5.23
C SER A 609 0.68 -17.96 -5.19
N GLY A 610 -0.12 -18.30 -4.18
CA GLY A 610 -0.64 -19.65 -3.92
C GLY A 610 -1.56 -20.20 -4.99
N CYS A 611 -2.01 -19.39 -5.96
CA CYS A 611 -2.87 -19.83 -7.06
C CYS A 611 -2.22 -20.96 -7.90
N GLY A 612 -0.89 -20.96 -8.02
CA GLY A 612 -0.11 -22.04 -8.66
C GLY A 612 -0.26 -23.39 -7.96
N SER A 613 -0.14 -23.42 -6.63
CA SER A 613 -0.23 -24.63 -5.79
C SER A 613 -1.65 -25.03 -5.36
N ALA A 614 -2.60 -24.09 -5.36
CA ALA A 614 -3.98 -24.32 -4.96
C ALA A 614 -4.67 -25.41 -5.80
N VAL A 615 -5.61 -26.15 -5.20
CA VAL A 615 -6.27 -27.31 -5.85
C VAL A 615 -7.50 -26.89 -6.63
N HIS A 616 -7.70 -27.45 -7.83
CA HIS A 616 -8.89 -27.15 -8.65
C HIS A 616 -10.17 -27.59 -7.94
N GLY A 617 -11.14 -26.67 -7.84
CA GLY A 617 -12.52 -27.00 -7.47
C GLY A 617 -12.74 -27.29 -5.99
N ILE A 618 -11.79 -26.95 -5.12
CA ILE A 618 -11.96 -27.00 -3.66
C ILE A 618 -12.47 -25.64 -3.15
N ASN A 619 -13.41 -25.67 -2.19
CA ASN A 619 -13.92 -24.49 -1.50
C ASN A 619 -13.27 -24.26 -0.12
N THR A 620 -13.63 -23.16 0.54
CA THR A 620 -13.19 -22.76 1.90
C THR A 620 -13.38 -23.79 3.01
N LEU A 621 -14.14 -24.86 2.77
CA LEU A 621 -14.36 -25.96 3.73
C LEU A 621 -13.55 -27.23 3.36
N GLY A 622 -12.52 -27.09 2.51
CA GLY A 622 -11.73 -28.21 2.00
C GLY A 622 -12.52 -29.19 1.12
N MET A 623 -13.73 -28.81 0.66
CA MET A 623 -14.60 -29.69 -0.09
C MET A 623 -14.48 -29.49 -1.60
N GLN A 624 -14.23 -30.58 -2.30
CA GLN A 624 -14.35 -30.69 -3.76
C GLN A 624 -15.80 -30.40 -4.22
N VAL A 625 -16.03 -29.21 -4.80
CA VAL A 625 -17.32 -28.71 -5.31
C VAL A 625 -17.43 -28.76 -6.83
N LEU A 626 -16.33 -28.67 -7.57
CA LEU A 626 -16.25 -28.97 -9.01
C LEU A 626 -15.59 -30.36 -9.22
N PRO A 627 -15.70 -31.01 -10.40
CA PRO A 627 -15.01 -32.27 -10.65
C PRO A 627 -13.49 -32.16 -10.41
N ALA A 628 -12.89 -33.20 -9.81
CA ALA A 628 -11.43 -33.34 -9.77
C ALA A 628 -10.89 -33.79 -11.14
N ASP A 629 -9.56 -33.80 -11.29
CA ASP A 629 -8.86 -34.02 -12.57
C ASP A 629 -9.16 -35.36 -13.26
N ASP A 630 -9.70 -36.34 -12.53
CA ASP A 630 -10.24 -37.61 -13.06
C ASP A 630 -11.35 -37.43 -14.13
N ASN A 631 -11.95 -36.23 -14.23
CA ASN A 631 -12.93 -35.93 -15.25
C ASN A 631 -12.25 -35.48 -16.55
N PRO A 632 -12.43 -36.17 -17.70
CA PRO A 632 -11.77 -35.79 -18.95
C PRO A 632 -12.13 -34.37 -19.43
N ASP A 633 -13.31 -33.83 -19.05
CA ASP A 633 -13.66 -32.43 -19.35
C ASP A 633 -12.71 -31.42 -18.65
N VAL A 634 -12.05 -31.78 -17.54
CA VAL A 634 -11.08 -30.94 -16.81
C VAL A 634 -9.71 -30.98 -17.49
N ALA A 635 -9.21 -32.18 -17.82
CA ALA A 635 -7.96 -32.36 -18.57
C ALA A 635 -8.01 -31.72 -19.98
N THR A 636 -9.21 -31.47 -20.51
CA THR A 636 -9.46 -30.82 -21.80
C THR A 636 -10.04 -29.40 -21.68
N MET A 637 -9.88 -28.74 -20.52
CA MET A 637 -10.20 -27.32 -20.34
C MET A 637 -9.23 -26.44 -21.14
N HIS A 638 -9.51 -26.34 -22.43
CA HIS A 638 -8.79 -25.56 -23.42
C HIS A 638 -9.59 -24.29 -23.75
N GLY A 639 -9.00 -23.12 -23.49
CA GLY A 639 -9.65 -21.81 -23.64
C GLY A 639 -9.92 -21.38 -25.08
N GLY A 640 -9.48 -22.17 -26.05
CA GLY A 640 -9.53 -21.82 -27.47
C GLY A 640 -8.34 -20.95 -27.91
N MET A 641 -8.16 -20.82 -29.23
CA MET A 641 -6.98 -20.17 -29.79
C MET A 641 -7.07 -18.63 -29.79
N ARG A 642 -8.29 -18.05 -29.75
CA ARG A 642 -8.57 -16.60 -29.79
C ARG A 642 -7.71 -15.77 -28.84
N GLN A 643 -7.46 -14.50 -29.17
CA GLN A 643 -6.67 -13.56 -28.36
C GLN A 643 -7.50 -12.45 -27.69
N ASP A 644 -8.75 -12.21 -28.10
CA ASP A 644 -9.67 -11.24 -27.48
C ASP A 644 -10.32 -11.76 -26.20
N TYR A 645 -10.61 -13.06 -26.16
CA TYR A 645 -11.02 -13.79 -24.97
C TYR A 645 -10.65 -15.26 -25.05
N LYS A 646 -10.59 -15.92 -23.89
CA LYS A 646 -10.56 -17.39 -23.77
C LYS A 646 -11.87 -17.85 -23.13
N ILE A 647 -12.45 -18.96 -23.60
CA ILE A 647 -13.63 -19.56 -22.95
C ILE A 647 -13.43 -21.04 -22.66
N TRP A 648 -13.69 -21.43 -21.41
CA TRP A 648 -13.52 -22.80 -20.93
C TRP A 648 -14.84 -23.53 -20.70
N ASN A 649 -14.77 -24.85 -20.80
CA ASN A 649 -15.88 -25.78 -20.60
C ASN A 649 -17.02 -25.66 -21.65
N PHE A 650 -16.68 -25.15 -22.83
CA PHE A 650 -17.42 -25.42 -24.07
C PHE A 650 -16.83 -26.64 -24.78
N LYS A 651 -17.69 -27.49 -25.35
CA LYS A 651 -17.28 -28.49 -26.33
C LYS A 651 -16.85 -27.76 -27.61
N ASN A 652 -15.55 -27.60 -27.79
CA ASN A 652 -14.94 -26.89 -28.91
C ASN A 652 -15.28 -27.58 -30.24
N SER A 653 -16.39 -27.18 -30.87
CA SER A 653 -16.96 -27.86 -32.04
C SER A 653 -16.24 -27.47 -33.33
N SER A 654 -14.99 -27.90 -33.47
CA SER A 654 -14.21 -27.85 -34.72
C SER A 654 -14.89 -28.59 -35.90
N SER A 655 -15.95 -29.36 -35.62
CA SER A 655 -16.84 -30.01 -36.58
C SER A 655 -18.06 -29.17 -37.03
N GLY A 656 -18.29 -27.98 -36.45
CA GLY A 656 -19.41 -27.10 -36.79
C GLY A 656 -20.82 -27.62 -36.40
N LEU A 657 -20.93 -28.71 -35.64
CA LEU A 657 -22.20 -29.36 -35.29
C LEU A 657 -22.65 -29.00 -33.86
N ILE A 658 -23.44 -27.93 -33.76
CA ILE A 658 -23.91 -27.29 -32.51
C ILE A 658 -25.06 -28.10 -31.85
N TYR A 659 -24.78 -29.29 -31.30
CA TYR A 659 -25.86 -30.18 -30.80
C TYR A 659 -25.64 -30.94 -29.47
N ASP A 660 -24.56 -30.70 -28.71
CA ASP A 660 -24.36 -31.31 -27.38
C ASP A 660 -23.95 -30.30 -26.29
N THR A 661 -24.62 -29.15 -26.27
CA THR A 661 -24.51 -28.15 -25.18
C THR A 661 -25.06 -28.68 -23.85
N LYS A 662 -25.99 -29.65 -23.89
CA LYS A 662 -26.65 -30.24 -22.71
C LYS A 662 -25.70 -30.94 -21.72
N THR A 663 -24.47 -31.26 -22.13
CA THR A 663 -23.51 -32.00 -21.32
C THR A 663 -22.22 -31.24 -20.96
N SER A 664 -22.00 -30.04 -21.52
CA SER A 664 -20.85 -29.16 -21.22
C SER A 664 -21.14 -28.11 -20.13
N GLY A 665 -20.11 -27.45 -19.62
CA GLY A 665 -20.21 -26.43 -18.56
C GLY A 665 -19.97 -26.98 -17.15
N PHE A 666 -19.35 -26.15 -16.31
CA PHE A 666 -19.10 -26.38 -14.89
C PHE A 666 -20.42 -26.52 -14.14
N GLN A 667 -20.51 -27.48 -13.22
CA GLN A 667 -21.70 -27.69 -12.40
C GLN A 667 -21.27 -28.00 -10.97
N PHE A 668 -21.70 -27.19 -10.01
CA PHE A 668 -21.42 -27.43 -8.58
C PHE A 668 -22.07 -28.75 -8.12
N ARG A 669 -21.24 -29.73 -7.75
CA ARG A 669 -21.67 -31.07 -7.34
C ARG A 669 -22.10 -31.08 -5.87
N ILE A 670 -23.38 -30.78 -5.62
CA ILE A 670 -24.02 -31.05 -4.33
C ILE A 670 -23.99 -32.57 -4.08
N LYS A 671 -23.14 -33.03 -3.16
CA LYS A 671 -23.00 -34.46 -2.82
C LYS A 671 -24.33 -34.99 -2.25
N LYS A 672 -25.02 -35.84 -3.03
CA LYS A 672 -26.34 -36.41 -2.69
C LYS A 672 -26.39 -37.13 -1.33
N THR A 673 -25.26 -37.54 -0.76
CA THR A 673 -25.17 -38.09 0.59
C THR A 673 -25.72 -37.15 1.67
N ARG A 674 -25.56 -35.82 1.56
CA ARG A 674 -26.19 -34.88 2.49
C ARG A 674 -27.69 -34.64 2.22
N LEU A 675 -28.17 -34.83 0.99
CA LEU A 675 -29.63 -34.86 0.73
C LEU A 675 -30.27 -36.10 1.36
N ILE A 676 -29.62 -37.26 1.27
CA ILE A 676 -30.04 -38.47 2.00
C ILE A 676 -29.94 -38.22 3.52
N GLY A 677 -28.89 -37.53 4.00
CA GLY A 677 -28.80 -37.11 5.40
C GLY A 677 -29.99 -36.24 5.86
N LEU A 678 -30.37 -35.22 5.09
CA LEU A 678 -31.52 -34.36 5.37
C LEU A 678 -32.87 -35.10 5.25
N VAL A 679 -33.00 -36.04 4.30
CA VAL A 679 -34.19 -36.88 4.15
C VAL A 679 -34.29 -37.93 5.26
N VAL A 680 -33.17 -38.50 5.74
CA VAL A 680 -33.13 -39.41 6.88
C VAL A 680 -33.32 -38.67 8.20
N ALA A 681 -32.82 -37.43 8.34
CA ALA A 681 -33.13 -36.56 9.47
C ALA A 681 -34.61 -36.13 9.43
N GLY A 682 -35.16 -35.84 8.25
CA GLY A 682 -36.58 -35.52 8.05
C GLY A 682 -37.50 -36.71 8.36
N PHE A 683 -37.19 -37.91 7.84
CA PHE A 683 -37.91 -39.13 8.21
C PHE A 683 -37.69 -39.51 9.67
N GLY A 684 -36.50 -39.31 10.22
CA GLY A 684 -36.21 -39.50 11.64
C GLY A 684 -37.05 -38.57 12.51
N CYS A 685 -37.13 -37.29 12.17
CA CYS A 685 -37.98 -36.31 12.82
C CYS A 685 -39.47 -36.65 12.65
N MET A 686 -39.92 -37.08 11.46
CA MET A 686 -41.30 -37.54 11.25
C MET A 686 -41.62 -38.85 11.98
N CYS A 687 -40.65 -39.74 12.19
CA CYS A 687 -40.78 -40.93 13.04
C CYS A 687 -40.79 -40.57 14.52
N ILE A 688 -39.99 -39.59 14.96
CA ILE A 688 -40.01 -39.04 16.31
C ILE A 688 -41.35 -38.34 16.58
N LEU A 689 -41.82 -37.47 15.68
CA LEU A 689 -43.13 -36.84 15.74
C LEU A 689 -44.29 -37.85 15.62
N GLY A 690 -44.09 -38.96 14.90
CA GLY A 690 -45.03 -40.08 14.87
C GLY A 690 -45.07 -40.86 16.19
N LEU A 691 -43.92 -41.11 16.81
CA LEU A 691 -43.80 -41.74 18.12
C LEU A 691 -44.36 -40.83 19.22
N LEU A 692 -44.00 -39.54 19.23
CA LEU A 692 -44.60 -38.50 20.07
C LEU A 692 -46.11 -38.33 19.78
N GLY A 693 -46.55 -38.56 18.55
CA GLY A 693 -47.97 -38.61 18.19
C GLY A 693 -48.70 -39.79 18.83
N VAL A 694 -48.07 -40.97 18.88
CA VAL A 694 -48.60 -42.16 19.58
C VAL A 694 -48.51 -42.02 21.10
N TRP A 695 -47.44 -41.42 21.62
CA TRP A 695 -47.22 -41.20 23.04
C TRP A 695 -48.17 -40.13 23.59
N SER A 696 -48.32 -39.01 22.87
CA SER A 696 -49.33 -38.00 23.20
C SER A 696 -50.76 -38.54 23.03
N GLN A 697 -51.07 -39.45 22.10
CA GLN A 697 -52.38 -40.14 22.10
C GLN A 697 -52.62 -40.98 23.37
N PHE A 698 -51.57 -41.41 24.06
CA PHE A 698 -51.65 -42.08 25.36
C PHE A 698 -51.92 -41.08 26.51
N GLU A 699 -51.25 -39.92 26.51
CA GLU A 699 -51.41 -38.87 27.53
C GLU A 699 -52.65 -37.97 27.33
N ILE A 700 -53.12 -37.80 26.09
CA ILE A 700 -54.32 -37.04 25.71
C ILE A 700 -55.59 -37.63 26.34
N HIS A 701 -55.55 -38.87 26.84
CA HIS A 701 -56.64 -39.47 27.59
C HIS A 701 -56.67 -39.09 29.09
N LEU A 702 -55.65 -38.40 29.62
CA LEU A 702 -55.57 -38.01 31.02
C LEU A 702 -55.66 -36.48 31.25
N GLU A 703 -54.91 -35.65 30.52
CA GLU A 703 -54.65 -34.26 31.00
C GLU A 703 -55.14 -33.10 30.12
N ARG A 704 -56.00 -33.36 29.13
CA ARG A 704 -56.36 -32.36 28.10
C ARG A 704 -57.40 -31.31 28.51
N ARG A 705 -57.30 -30.67 29.69
CA ARG A 705 -58.32 -29.67 30.13
C ARG A 705 -57.90 -28.39 30.86
N SER A 706 -56.65 -28.20 31.31
CA SER A 706 -56.27 -26.97 32.04
C SER A 706 -55.61 -25.89 31.15
N LEU A 707 -54.55 -26.26 30.44
CA LEU A 707 -53.46 -25.34 30.06
C LEU A 707 -53.69 -24.58 28.73
N ARG A 708 -54.79 -23.82 28.62
CA ARG A 708 -55.11 -22.96 27.45
C ARG A 708 -55.75 -21.60 27.77
N LYS A 709 -55.71 -21.13 29.03
CA LYS A 709 -56.30 -19.83 29.43
C LYS A 709 -55.34 -18.83 30.07
N GLU A 710 -54.22 -19.27 30.67
CA GLU A 710 -53.14 -18.35 31.07
C GLU A 710 -52.30 -17.86 29.88
N LEU A 711 -51.74 -18.76 29.06
CA LEU A 711 -50.69 -18.42 28.07
C LEU A 711 -51.00 -17.18 27.21
N ARG A 712 -52.23 -17.04 26.70
CA ARG A 712 -52.64 -15.88 25.87
C ARG A 712 -52.69 -14.56 26.64
N LYS A 713 -52.91 -14.56 27.95
CA LYS A 713 -52.79 -13.35 28.77
C LYS A 713 -51.34 -12.92 28.91
N GLU A 714 -50.42 -13.88 28.99
CA GLU A 714 -48.99 -13.63 29.13
C GLU A 714 -48.37 -13.18 27.81
N GLU A 715 -48.76 -13.79 26.68
CA GLU A 715 -48.38 -13.35 25.32
C GLU A 715 -48.78 -11.88 25.07
N HIS A 716 -50.03 -11.48 25.38
CA HIS A 716 -50.45 -10.08 25.25
C HIS A 716 -49.77 -9.15 26.28
N HIS A 717 -49.48 -9.62 27.50
CA HIS A 717 -48.77 -8.80 28.49
C HIS A 717 -47.29 -8.57 28.10
N ALA A 718 -46.64 -9.59 27.54
CA ALA A 718 -45.28 -9.51 27.02
C ALA A 718 -45.19 -8.56 25.83
N ALA A 719 -46.07 -8.70 24.84
CA ALA A 719 -46.14 -7.80 23.69
C ALA A 719 -46.40 -6.34 24.12
N SER A 720 -47.31 -6.12 25.07
CA SER A 720 -47.59 -4.78 25.62
C SER A 720 -46.38 -4.19 26.37
N LYS A 721 -45.61 -5.00 27.10
CA LYS A 721 -44.38 -4.53 27.76
C LYS A 721 -43.27 -4.23 26.77
N LEU A 722 -43.09 -5.05 25.73
CA LEU A 722 -42.04 -4.86 24.73
C LEU A 722 -42.30 -3.59 23.89
N ALA A 723 -43.58 -3.30 23.59
CA ALA A 723 -43.99 -2.01 23.02
C ALA A 723 -43.77 -0.82 23.98
N GLN A 724 -44.05 -0.99 25.28
CA GLN A 724 -43.81 0.05 26.29
C GLN A 724 -42.31 0.36 26.44
N VAL A 725 -41.46 -0.65 26.61
CA VAL A 725 -39.99 -0.47 26.70
C VAL A 725 -39.43 0.15 25.43
N GLY A 726 -39.94 -0.24 24.25
CA GLY A 726 -39.58 0.42 22.99
C GLY A 726 -39.93 1.92 22.96
N MET A 727 -41.08 2.32 23.50
CA MET A 727 -41.47 3.73 23.60
C MET A 727 -40.73 4.49 24.72
N GLU A 728 -40.38 3.84 25.82
CA GLU A 728 -39.58 4.43 26.90
C GLU A 728 -38.15 4.71 26.41
N LEU A 729 -37.50 3.74 25.76
CA LEU A 729 -36.15 3.89 25.18
C LEU A 729 -36.10 4.98 24.09
N TRP A 730 -37.12 5.07 23.23
CA TRP A 730 -37.23 6.16 22.24
C TRP A 730 -37.58 7.51 22.88
N SER A 731 -38.10 7.54 24.11
CA SER A 731 -38.33 8.79 24.84
C SER A 731 -37.06 9.32 25.49
N GLU A 732 -36.21 8.45 26.04
CA GLU A 732 -34.86 8.82 26.50
C GLU A 732 -34.04 9.34 25.32
N TYR A 733 -33.96 8.58 24.21
CA TYR A 733 -33.22 8.99 23.01
C TYR A 733 -33.70 10.33 22.39
N ARG A 734 -34.98 10.67 22.57
CA ARG A 734 -35.55 11.96 22.13
C ARG A 734 -35.17 13.10 23.07
N ASP A 735 -35.14 12.85 24.37
CA ASP A 735 -34.92 13.87 25.39
C ASP A 735 -33.41 14.14 25.58
N ASP A 736 -32.53 13.15 25.41
CA ASP A 736 -31.06 13.30 25.26
C ASP A 736 -30.69 14.19 24.07
N ILE A 737 -31.35 14.01 22.92
CA ILE A 737 -31.20 14.88 21.74
C ILE A 737 -31.61 16.34 22.05
N HIS A 738 -32.47 16.55 23.06
CA HIS A 738 -33.01 17.86 23.40
C HIS A 738 -32.29 18.58 24.56
N GLU A 739 -31.57 17.88 25.44
CA GLU A 739 -30.83 18.47 26.56
C GLU A 739 -29.31 18.17 26.51
N SER A 740 -28.70 18.31 25.33
CA SER A 740 -27.24 18.16 25.13
C SER A 740 -26.42 19.15 25.97
N HIS A 741 -26.11 18.74 27.19
CA HIS A 741 -25.13 19.35 28.09
C HIS A 741 -23.74 19.39 27.42
N GLU A 742 -23.42 18.38 26.59
CA GLU A 742 -22.20 18.31 25.80
C GLU A 742 -22.07 19.47 24.80
N ALA A 743 -23.13 19.83 24.06
CA ALA A 743 -23.10 20.98 23.16
C ALA A 743 -22.87 22.31 23.90
N GLN A 744 -23.44 22.46 25.11
CA GLN A 744 -23.17 23.62 25.96
C GLN A 744 -21.74 23.60 26.53
N MET A 745 -21.21 22.42 26.87
CA MET A 745 -19.85 22.23 27.35
C MET A 745 -18.82 22.48 26.24
N LEU A 746 -19.04 22.01 25.02
CA LEU A 746 -18.25 22.33 23.82
C LEU A 746 -18.23 23.84 23.55
N MET A 747 -19.39 24.51 23.58
CA MET A 747 -19.45 25.97 23.43
C MET A 747 -18.70 26.71 24.55
N LYS A 748 -18.71 26.19 25.77
CA LYS A 748 -17.96 26.73 26.92
C LYS A 748 -16.45 26.50 26.78
N ILE A 749 -16.03 25.33 26.28
CA ILE A 749 -14.64 24.98 25.99
C ILE A 749 -14.09 25.85 24.85
N LEU A 750 -14.81 25.96 23.74
CA LEU A 750 -14.46 26.82 22.59
C LEU A 750 -14.34 28.29 22.98
N ASN A 751 -15.26 28.81 23.79
CA ASN A 751 -15.19 30.19 24.27
C ASN A 751 -14.01 30.42 25.26
N THR A 752 -13.59 29.37 25.96
CA THR A 752 -12.40 29.41 26.86
C THR A 752 -11.11 29.33 26.05
N SER A 753 -11.02 28.42 25.07
CA SER A 753 -9.84 28.26 24.21
C SER A 753 -9.62 29.51 23.34
N TYR A 754 -10.68 30.13 22.82
CA TYR A 754 -10.61 31.41 22.12
C TYR A 754 -10.00 32.51 23.01
N GLY A 755 -10.39 32.60 24.28
CA GLY A 755 -9.80 33.57 25.22
C GLY A 755 -8.29 33.34 25.46
N THR A 756 -7.84 32.08 25.56
CA THR A 756 -6.41 31.76 25.64
C THR A 756 -5.65 32.01 24.34
N PHE A 757 -6.29 31.79 23.19
CA PHE A 757 -5.73 32.07 21.87
C PHE A 757 -5.58 33.58 21.64
N GLU A 758 -6.60 34.38 21.98
CA GLU A 758 -6.56 35.84 21.91
C GLU A 758 -5.40 36.41 22.73
N ALA A 759 -5.21 35.90 23.95
CA ALA A 759 -4.10 36.28 24.82
C ALA A 759 -2.73 35.89 24.24
N LYS A 760 -2.57 34.67 23.69
CA LYS A 760 -1.34 34.24 23.01
C LYS A 760 -1.04 35.11 21.79
N VAL A 761 -2.00 35.30 20.88
CA VAL A 761 -1.83 36.11 19.66
C VAL A 761 -1.46 37.56 20.00
N LYS A 762 -2.16 38.18 20.97
CA LYS A 762 -1.81 39.54 21.42
C LYS A 762 -0.42 39.60 22.04
N SER A 763 -0.01 38.60 22.83
CA SER A 763 1.34 38.51 23.39
C SER A 763 2.43 38.38 22.30
N THR A 764 2.24 37.50 21.32
CA THR A 764 3.19 37.29 20.22
C THR A 764 3.31 38.54 19.35
N VAL A 765 2.20 39.20 18.99
CA VAL A 765 2.25 40.44 18.21
C VAL A 765 2.89 41.59 19.00
N ASP A 766 2.67 41.70 20.31
CA ASP A 766 3.35 42.69 21.18
C ASP A 766 4.84 42.35 21.41
N ALA A 767 5.30 41.14 21.05
CA ALA A 767 6.71 40.73 21.05
C ALA A 767 7.37 41.00 19.69
N SER A 768 6.83 40.44 18.60
CA SER A 768 7.37 40.61 17.24
C SER A 768 7.33 42.07 16.78
N SER A 769 6.34 42.88 17.22
CA SER A 769 6.34 44.32 16.92
C SER A 769 7.52 45.08 17.53
N LYS A 770 8.03 44.66 18.70
CA LYS A 770 9.25 45.24 19.29
C LYS A 770 10.49 44.88 18.50
N GLN A 771 10.58 43.64 18.00
CA GLN A 771 11.69 43.19 17.14
C GLN A 771 11.67 43.92 15.78
N LEU A 772 10.49 44.12 15.19
CA LEU A 772 10.31 44.76 13.88
C LEU A 772 10.21 46.30 13.94
N GLY A 773 10.38 46.92 15.11
CA GLY A 773 10.30 48.38 15.29
C GLY A 773 8.93 48.99 14.95
N LEU A 774 7.86 48.19 14.99
CA LEU A 774 6.51 48.61 14.69
C LEU A 774 5.93 49.47 15.83
N ASP A 775 5.32 50.60 15.47
CA ASP A 775 4.60 51.43 16.42
C ASP A 775 3.45 50.65 17.09
N LYS A 776 3.29 50.83 18.40
CA LYS A 776 2.38 50.02 19.22
C LYS A 776 0.91 50.15 18.81
N GLU A 777 0.48 51.31 18.30
CA GLU A 777 -0.90 51.49 17.82
C GLU A 777 -1.14 50.69 16.52
N LYS A 778 -0.11 50.54 15.69
CA LYS A 778 -0.17 49.69 14.47
C LYS A 778 -0.10 48.20 14.80
N ALA A 779 0.72 47.82 15.78
CA ALA A 779 0.82 46.43 16.25
C ALA A 779 -0.51 45.93 16.82
N ALA A 780 -1.13 46.70 17.72
CA ALA A 780 -2.45 46.40 18.27
C ALA A 780 -3.51 46.26 17.16
N LYS A 781 -3.50 47.17 16.18
CA LYS A 781 -4.43 47.11 15.04
C LYS A 781 -4.21 45.89 14.13
N LEU A 782 -2.98 45.42 13.96
CA LEU A 782 -2.68 44.18 13.23
C LEU A 782 -3.20 42.96 13.98
N ALA A 783 -2.99 42.89 15.30
CA ALA A 783 -3.53 41.82 16.15
C ALA A 783 -5.06 41.76 16.09
N ASP A 784 -5.76 42.89 16.28
CA ASP A 784 -7.22 42.94 16.18
C ASP A 784 -7.73 42.58 14.77
N THR A 785 -6.98 42.91 13.70
CA THR A 785 -7.35 42.52 12.33
C THR A 785 -7.22 41.02 12.10
N LEU A 786 -6.15 40.38 12.60
CA LEU A 786 -5.96 38.92 12.53
C LEU A 786 -7.03 38.18 13.35
N LEU A 787 -7.31 38.66 14.57
CA LEU A 787 -8.34 38.08 15.44
C LEU A 787 -9.73 38.21 14.84
N HIS A 788 -10.06 39.33 14.18
CA HIS A 788 -11.30 39.44 13.41
C HIS A 788 -11.38 38.45 12.24
N LEU A 789 -10.28 38.20 11.52
CA LEU A 789 -10.26 37.23 10.42
C LEU A 789 -10.52 35.79 10.91
N VAL A 790 -9.85 35.39 11.99
CA VAL A 790 -10.04 34.06 12.61
C VAL A 790 -11.45 33.93 13.20
N ALA A 791 -11.97 34.99 13.83
CA ALA A 791 -13.34 35.00 14.35
C ALA A 791 -14.39 34.88 13.23
N ASP A 792 -14.22 35.54 12.09
CA ASP A 792 -15.13 35.42 10.94
C ASP A 792 -15.06 34.02 10.31
N GLN A 793 -13.87 33.40 10.25
CA GLN A 793 -13.70 32.02 9.75
C GLN A 793 -14.37 31.00 10.69
N GLN A 794 -14.16 31.10 12.01
CA GLN A 794 -14.87 30.24 12.97
C GLN A 794 -16.38 30.52 13.01
N GLN A 795 -16.83 31.77 12.84
CA GLN A 795 -18.26 32.09 12.76
C GLN A 795 -18.89 31.52 11.47
N GLN A 796 -18.13 31.34 10.39
CA GLN A 796 -18.59 30.59 9.22
C GLN A 796 -18.69 29.08 9.52
N GLY A 797 -17.68 28.48 10.15
CA GLY A 797 -17.75 27.09 10.62
C GLY A 797 -18.99 26.82 11.48
N LEU A 798 -19.21 27.63 12.53
CA LEU A 798 -20.38 27.53 13.41
C LEU A 798 -21.72 27.73 12.68
N LYS A 799 -21.78 28.53 11.60
CA LYS A 799 -22.99 28.63 10.74
C LYS A 799 -23.24 27.36 9.94
N HIS A 800 -22.20 26.65 9.51
CA HIS A 800 -22.33 25.36 8.83
C HIS A 800 -22.75 24.25 9.81
N THR A 801 -22.08 24.12 10.96
CA THR A 801 -22.48 23.18 12.02
C THR A 801 -23.92 23.43 12.49
N LYS A 802 -24.30 24.70 12.70
CA LYS A 802 -25.69 25.04 13.04
C LYS A 802 -26.68 24.61 11.96
N ARG A 803 -26.38 24.81 10.66
CA ARG A 803 -27.27 24.35 9.57
C ARG A 803 -27.44 22.83 9.57
N LEU A 804 -26.40 22.07 9.91
CA LEU A 804 -26.47 20.62 10.03
C LEU A 804 -27.40 20.21 11.19
N VAL A 805 -27.26 20.85 12.35
CA VAL A 805 -28.14 20.63 13.53
C VAL A 805 -29.58 21.06 13.25
N ASP A 806 -29.80 22.25 12.67
CA ASP A 806 -31.14 22.74 12.28
C ASP A 806 -31.81 21.75 11.28
N HIS A 807 -31.05 21.17 10.35
CA HIS A 807 -31.52 20.15 9.41
C HIS A 807 -31.89 18.82 10.11
N LEU A 808 -31.03 18.31 11.00
CA LEU A 808 -31.31 17.10 11.79
C LEU A 808 -32.58 17.28 12.64
N VAL A 809 -32.74 18.45 13.27
CA VAL A 809 -33.94 18.81 14.04
C VAL A 809 -35.19 18.94 13.14
N GLU A 810 -35.06 19.38 11.88
CA GLU A 810 -36.20 19.37 10.94
C GLU A 810 -36.55 17.96 10.46
N VAL A 811 -35.55 17.10 10.22
CA VAL A 811 -35.76 15.67 9.90
C VAL A 811 -36.46 14.95 11.06
N GLY A 812 -36.03 15.16 12.31
CA GLY A 812 -36.71 14.62 13.49
C GLY A 812 -38.18 15.06 13.61
N LYS A 813 -38.48 16.33 13.31
CA LYS A 813 -39.88 16.84 13.27
C LYS A 813 -40.74 16.19 12.19
N ARG A 814 -40.15 15.57 11.17
CA ARG A 814 -40.87 14.81 10.12
C ARG A 814 -41.18 13.36 10.54
N ALA A 815 -40.58 12.84 11.61
CA ALA A 815 -40.89 11.52 12.17
C ALA A 815 -42.21 11.49 12.98
N VAL A 816 -42.49 12.55 13.76
CA VAL A 816 -43.69 12.67 14.61
C VAL A 816 -45.06 12.49 13.90
N PRO A 817 -45.29 12.97 12.65
CA PRO A 817 -46.52 12.64 11.92
C PRO A 817 -46.56 11.20 11.39
N LEU A 818 -45.41 10.52 11.31
CA LEU A 818 -45.24 9.15 10.85
C LEU A 818 -45.49 8.15 12.00
N GLU A 819 -44.95 8.45 13.18
CA GLU A 819 -45.31 7.88 14.48
C GLU A 819 -46.84 7.85 14.67
N LYS A 820 -47.50 9.01 14.54
CA LYS A 820 -48.97 9.15 14.67
C LYS A 820 -49.78 8.50 13.55
N ALA A 821 -49.15 8.14 12.43
CA ALA A 821 -49.79 7.31 11.42
C ALA A 821 -49.76 5.83 11.84
N ALA A 822 -48.61 5.34 12.31
CA ALA A 822 -48.43 3.97 12.80
C ALA A 822 -49.27 3.68 14.05
N GLU A 823 -49.29 4.58 15.06
CA GLU A 823 -50.17 4.48 16.24
C GLU A 823 -51.63 4.26 15.83
N LYS A 824 -52.09 5.03 14.85
CA LYS A 824 -53.48 5.02 14.36
C LYS A 824 -53.82 3.74 13.58
N GLU A 825 -52.85 3.16 12.88
CA GLU A 825 -53.01 1.91 12.14
C GLU A 825 -53.09 0.73 13.12
N VAL A 826 -52.14 0.61 14.06
CA VAL A 826 -52.15 -0.42 15.12
C VAL A 826 -53.42 -0.34 15.98
N MET A 827 -53.83 0.87 16.40
CA MET A 827 -55.06 1.06 17.17
C MET A 827 -56.35 0.81 16.36
N ALA A 828 -56.29 0.77 15.03
CA ALA A 828 -57.40 0.35 14.19
C ALA A 828 -57.48 -1.18 14.08
N GLU A 829 -56.34 -1.88 13.98
CA GLU A 829 -56.29 -3.35 13.95
C GLU A 829 -56.72 -3.97 15.29
N VAL A 830 -56.16 -3.50 16.41
CA VAL A 830 -56.55 -3.95 17.77
C VAL A 830 -58.05 -3.80 18.00
N LYS A 831 -58.65 -2.71 17.50
CA LYS A 831 -60.10 -2.45 17.62
C LYS A 831 -60.95 -3.27 16.66
N ALA A 832 -60.41 -3.72 15.53
CA ALA A 832 -61.06 -4.69 14.66
C ALA A 832 -61.07 -6.08 15.31
N GLU A 833 -59.96 -6.49 15.93
CA GLU A 833 -59.84 -7.77 16.65
C GLU A 833 -60.72 -7.82 17.91
N GLU A 834 -60.74 -6.75 18.73
CA GLU A 834 -61.65 -6.63 19.89
C GLU A 834 -63.11 -6.83 19.48
N LYS A 835 -63.52 -6.27 18.34
CA LYS A 835 -64.89 -6.42 17.81
C LYS A 835 -65.21 -7.85 17.34
N LEU A 836 -64.23 -8.57 16.78
CA LEU A 836 -64.39 -9.99 16.45
C LEU A 836 -64.55 -10.82 17.73
N LEU A 837 -63.80 -10.51 18.79
CA LEU A 837 -63.94 -11.16 20.10
C LEU A 837 -65.30 -10.86 20.78
N GLU A 838 -65.89 -9.68 20.58
CA GLU A 838 -67.26 -9.40 21.01
C GLU A 838 -68.31 -10.18 20.19
N GLU A 839 -68.12 -10.32 18.87
CA GLU A 839 -69.03 -11.10 18.01
C GLU A 839 -68.97 -12.59 18.33
N ASP A 840 -67.78 -13.17 18.53
CA ASP A 840 -67.60 -14.53 19.05
C ASP A 840 -68.27 -14.71 20.42
N ARG A 841 -68.15 -13.72 21.32
CA ARG A 841 -68.76 -13.76 22.66
C ARG A 841 -70.28 -13.61 22.62
N ALA A 842 -70.82 -12.95 21.61
CA ALA A 842 -72.26 -12.82 21.37
C ALA A 842 -72.87 -14.06 20.68
N SER A 843 -72.06 -14.90 20.02
CA SER A 843 -72.51 -16.09 19.27
C SER A 843 -73.26 -17.12 20.11
N GLY A 844 -72.99 -17.17 21.43
CA GLY A 844 -73.90 -17.78 22.42
C GLY A 844 -73.80 -19.31 22.62
N ASP A 845 -72.75 -19.97 22.14
CA ASP A 845 -72.54 -21.42 22.35
C ASP A 845 -72.24 -21.77 23.82
N ALA A 846 -73.31 -21.94 24.61
CA ALA A 846 -73.27 -22.17 26.04
C ALA A 846 -73.11 -23.67 26.41
N LEU A 847 -71.97 -24.03 27.00
CA LEU A 847 -71.72 -25.35 27.61
C LEU A 847 -71.02 -25.22 28.99
N PRO A 848 -71.11 -26.26 29.86
CA PRO A 848 -71.84 -26.06 31.12
C PRO A 848 -70.96 -25.84 32.36
N GLN A 849 -71.63 -25.36 33.41
CA GLN A 849 -71.11 -25.34 34.78
C GLN A 849 -70.78 -26.75 35.27
N SER A 850 -69.66 -26.89 35.99
CA SER A 850 -69.42 -28.01 36.92
C SER A 850 -68.71 -27.49 38.17
N GLN A 851 -68.79 -28.23 39.27
CA GLN A 851 -68.48 -27.76 40.62
C GLN A 851 -66.98 -27.89 40.96
N GLY A 852 -66.49 -27.03 41.84
CA GLY A 852 -65.08 -27.02 42.24
C GLY A 852 -64.72 -28.03 43.34
N GLY A 853 -63.42 -28.21 43.54
CA GLY A 853 -62.84 -28.93 44.67
C GLY A 853 -61.46 -28.35 44.99
N ASN A 854 -61.14 -28.23 46.28
CA ASN A 854 -59.81 -27.80 46.73
C ASN A 854 -58.79 -28.93 46.51
N HIS A 855 -57.60 -28.60 46.03
CA HIS A 855 -56.38 -29.38 46.30
C HIS A 855 -55.17 -28.44 46.41
N THR A 856 -54.11 -28.93 47.06
CA THR A 856 -53.02 -28.11 47.62
C THR A 856 -51.73 -28.18 46.82
N GLU A 857 -51.21 -27.00 46.49
CA GLU A 857 -49.81 -26.57 46.52
C GLU A 857 -48.77 -27.65 46.91
N LEU A 858 -48.11 -28.24 45.91
CA LEU A 858 -46.65 -28.48 45.84
C LEU A 858 -46.26 -28.88 44.40
N ASP A 859 -44.97 -28.81 44.09
CA ASP A 859 -44.29 -29.29 42.87
C ASP A 859 -44.79 -28.73 41.51
N ASP A 860 -44.31 -27.53 41.15
CA ASP A 860 -44.43 -26.98 39.79
C ASP A 860 -43.19 -27.35 38.93
N PRO A 861 -43.32 -28.17 37.88
CA PRO A 861 -42.20 -28.56 37.01
C PRO A 861 -41.69 -27.42 36.11
N LEU A 862 -42.40 -26.30 35.99
CA LEU A 862 -41.97 -25.16 35.17
C LEU A 862 -40.73 -24.46 35.74
N HIS A 863 -40.58 -24.45 37.07
CA HIS A 863 -39.49 -23.74 37.76
C HIS A 863 -38.10 -24.29 37.38
N GLY A 864 -37.95 -25.62 37.33
CA GLY A 864 -36.68 -26.27 36.97
C GLY A 864 -36.33 -26.19 35.48
N ILE A 865 -37.29 -25.86 34.61
CA ILE A 865 -37.02 -25.55 33.19
C ILE A 865 -36.50 -24.12 33.04
N LEU A 866 -36.96 -23.19 33.87
CA LEU A 866 -36.52 -21.79 33.86
C LEU A 866 -35.12 -21.61 34.46
N GLU A 867 -34.77 -22.32 35.55
CA GLU A 867 -33.39 -22.27 36.10
C GLU A 867 -32.35 -22.73 35.06
N GLY A 868 -32.64 -23.78 34.31
CA GLY A 868 -31.77 -24.25 33.22
C GLY A 868 -31.73 -23.34 31.98
N PHE A 869 -32.60 -22.34 31.88
CA PHE A 869 -32.62 -21.37 30.79
C PHE A 869 -31.74 -20.14 31.10
N PHE A 870 -31.75 -19.67 32.35
CA PHE A 870 -30.91 -18.53 32.77
C PHE A 870 -29.43 -18.88 32.94
N TRP A 871 -29.09 -20.13 33.31
CA TRP A 871 -27.69 -20.57 33.40
C TRP A 871 -26.92 -20.55 32.06
N ILE A 872 -27.60 -20.34 30.93
CA ILE A 872 -27.00 -20.20 29.59
C ILE A 872 -26.67 -18.73 29.26
N PHE A 873 -27.20 -17.77 30.04
CA PHE A 873 -26.90 -16.35 29.88
C PHE A 873 -25.80 -15.86 30.83
N ASP A 874 -25.70 -16.42 32.04
CA ASP A 874 -24.62 -16.13 33.01
C ASP A 874 -23.23 -16.68 32.58
N ASP A 875 -23.15 -17.36 31.43
CA ASP A 875 -21.91 -17.92 30.82
C ASP A 875 -21.46 -17.06 29.61
N TYR A 876 -21.97 -15.82 29.51
CA TYR A 876 -21.74 -14.86 28.41
C TYR A 876 -21.48 -13.40 28.86
N GLU A 877 -21.32 -13.18 30.17
CA GLU A 877 -20.59 -12.04 30.78
C GLU A 877 -19.30 -12.54 31.45
#